data_AF-A0A1R4KL08-F1
#
_entry.id   AF-A0A1R4KL08-F1
#
_cell.length_a   1.000
_cell.length_b   1.000
_cell.length_c   1.000
_cell.angle_alpha   90.00
_cell.angle_beta   90.00
_cell.angle_gamma   90.00
#
_symmetry.space_group_name_H-M   'P 1'
#
loop_
_entity.id
_entity.type
_entity.pdbx_description
1 polymer ?
#
loop_
_entity_poly.entity_id
_entity_poly.type
_entity_poly.pdbx_seq_one_letter_code
_entity_poly.pdbx_strand_id
1 'polypeptide(L)'
;MNYYMGIDAGGTKTTAVMYDEFDNVVNSIKVGPGNFRIDKKEAISNIQESINRLIQTLPVKENLKGIAVGVAGISNNEIDELKLKLEKIYKMRVVVTSDYDLAYKAAFKNKPGIIVISGTGLVLYGKNEKNSKKIGGWGHILGDEGSGYELVVRMFKKAILTNENDQPIPLITNKILKKLNISELEEIKPFIYGNHKNEIARFAEDIFIEAEKGDLFSIELLEETASIIVEKLKIMKETMSPDAPIEYTLKGGILEGSSLVKNSIFKKTASLDEGFKFINPRESNKAARYFIQADENSFKYAVGLMSGTSLDGIDVVLCEINNSDLDTNLRQVDFETFDYPKETLANLRTLLDQNNTTLRDISTLNVDLGYAYADSVKKICYKNKISLEKLAFVASHGQTVFHDATGNKEMNRSTLQLGEPSIIAFETNTLVVSNFRSKDMAAGGEGAPLVPLTEWILYQDQHDKVLLNIGGIGNLTYLPSDGDKSKMVGFDTGPGNMMINEGMSHLLKKDYDNKGEVASKGQLIIPMLEELMNHWFIKKTIPKSTGRDEFGKEYTLEIIKKYKDEKIEDVIYTFTLFTVKSIVKGIKDILKTGRTIDSLLIAGGGIHNITLMQNLKEQINDMGIEVYKQEELGYSSDAKEAIAFVILANQTLSDKPGNVPSVTGANKTVKLGSVTYPE
;
A
#
# COMPACT_ATOMS: atom_id res chain seq x y z
N MET A 1 -20.71 -10.88 -2.63
CA MET A 1 -19.92 -12.13 -2.66
C MET A 1 -18.81 -11.94 -3.67
N ASN A 2 -17.56 -11.97 -3.21
CA ASN A 2 -16.38 -11.73 -4.04
C ASN A 2 -15.87 -13.04 -4.65
N TYR A 3 -15.32 -12.96 -5.87
CA TYR A 3 -14.76 -14.10 -6.59
C TYR A 3 -13.28 -13.89 -6.95
N TYR A 4 -12.54 -15.00 -7.02
CA TYR A 4 -11.12 -15.03 -7.36
C TYR A 4 -10.86 -16.15 -8.37
N MET A 5 -10.13 -15.85 -9.44
CA MET A 5 -9.79 -16.85 -10.46
C MET A 5 -8.32 -17.26 -10.35
N GLY A 6 -8.06 -18.56 -10.26
CA GLY A 6 -6.72 -19.11 -10.29
C GLY A 6 -6.48 -20.00 -11.48
N ILE A 7 -5.33 -19.86 -12.13
CA ILE A 7 -4.97 -20.58 -13.35
C ILE A 7 -3.59 -21.22 -13.16
N ASP A 8 -3.55 -22.54 -13.23
CA ASP A 8 -2.32 -23.34 -13.26
C ASP A 8 -2.07 -23.77 -14.72
N ALA A 9 -1.24 -22.99 -15.43
CA ALA A 9 -0.86 -23.20 -16.83
C ALA A 9 0.37 -24.12 -16.91
N GLY A 10 0.12 -25.42 -16.70
CA GLY A 10 1.14 -26.45 -16.59
C GLY A 10 1.66 -26.99 -17.94
N GLY A 11 2.61 -27.91 -17.84
CA GLY A 11 3.30 -28.53 -18.99
C GLY A 11 2.41 -29.32 -19.96
N THR A 12 1.32 -29.91 -19.45
CA THR A 12 0.45 -30.82 -20.22
C THR A 12 -0.98 -30.31 -20.35
N LYS A 13 -1.42 -29.46 -19.42
CA LYS A 13 -2.77 -28.92 -19.34
C LYS A 13 -2.76 -27.60 -18.58
N THR A 14 -3.73 -26.75 -18.87
CA THR A 14 -4.02 -25.55 -18.10
C THR A 14 -5.31 -25.78 -17.30
N THR A 15 -5.25 -25.64 -15.98
CA THR A 15 -6.42 -25.80 -15.09
C THR A 15 -6.78 -24.44 -14.50
N ALA A 16 -7.94 -23.91 -14.88
CA ALA A 16 -8.47 -22.67 -14.32
C ALA A 16 -9.66 -22.96 -13.41
N VAL A 17 -9.71 -22.31 -12.25
CA VAL A 17 -10.73 -22.51 -11.22
C VAL A 17 -11.20 -21.16 -10.70
N MET A 18 -12.51 -21.00 -10.57
CA MET A 18 -13.15 -19.86 -9.93
C MET A 18 -13.49 -20.23 -8.49
N TYR A 19 -13.08 -19.37 -7.56
CA TYR A 19 -13.35 -19.50 -6.13
C TYR A 19 -14.24 -18.36 -5.64
N ASP A 20 -15.09 -18.65 -4.66
CA ASP A 20 -15.75 -17.62 -3.85
C ASP A 20 -14.87 -17.14 -2.69
N GLU A 21 -15.37 -16.18 -1.91
CA GLU A 21 -14.68 -15.62 -0.74
C GLU A 21 -14.45 -16.61 0.42
N PHE A 22 -15.13 -17.75 0.38
CA PHE A 22 -15.01 -18.85 1.36
C PHE A 22 -14.13 -20.01 0.84
N ASP A 23 -13.41 -19.80 -0.26
CA ASP A 23 -12.58 -20.80 -0.94
C ASP A 23 -13.36 -22.01 -1.51
N ASN A 24 -14.67 -21.89 -1.73
CA ASN A 24 -15.45 -22.91 -2.44
C ASN A 24 -15.26 -22.78 -3.95
N VAL A 25 -15.19 -23.92 -4.64
CA VAL A 25 -15.13 -23.95 -6.09
C VAL A 25 -16.50 -23.60 -6.66
N VAL A 26 -16.56 -22.50 -7.40
CA VAL A 26 -17.76 -22.07 -8.14
C VAL A 26 -17.82 -22.77 -9.49
N ASN A 27 -16.70 -22.80 -10.21
CA ASN A 27 -16.57 -23.46 -11.49
C ASN A 27 -15.11 -23.79 -11.80
N SER A 28 -14.86 -24.76 -12.68
CA SER A 28 -13.51 -25.12 -13.12
C SER A 28 -13.49 -25.56 -14.57
N ILE A 29 -12.35 -25.35 -15.22
CA ILE A 29 -12.14 -25.73 -16.61
C ILE A 29 -10.71 -26.23 -16.83
N LYS A 30 -10.57 -27.15 -17.78
CA LYS A 30 -9.29 -27.65 -18.26
C LYS A 30 -9.20 -27.43 -19.76
N VAL A 31 -8.08 -26.88 -20.20
CA VAL A 31 -7.75 -26.66 -21.62
C VAL A 31 -6.33 -27.18 -21.90
N GLY A 32 -5.82 -26.92 -23.11
CA GLY A 32 -4.51 -27.38 -23.57
C GLY A 32 -3.31 -26.90 -22.74
N PRO A 33 -2.09 -27.28 -23.14
CA PRO A 33 -0.86 -27.00 -22.40
C PRO A 33 -0.57 -25.49 -22.28
N GLY A 34 0.07 -25.10 -21.18
CA GLY A 34 0.39 -23.72 -20.82
C GLY A 34 1.89 -23.40 -20.78
N ASN A 35 2.74 -24.24 -21.39
CA ASN A 35 4.19 -24.14 -21.24
C ASN A 35 4.84 -23.17 -22.23
N PHE A 36 5.39 -22.07 -21.71
CA PHE A 36 6.01 -21.01 -22.52
C PHE A 36 7.29 -21.44 -23.26
N ARG A 37 7.97 -22.50 -22.82
CA ARG A 37 9.19 -23.01 -23.47
C ARG A 37 8.91 -24.06 -24.54
N ILE A 38 7.69 -24.60 -24.58
CA ILE A 38 7.27 -25.52 -25.64
C ILE A 38 6.62 -24.71 -26.77
N ASP A 39 5.52 -24.00 -26.46
CA ASP A 39 4.85 -23.12 -27.41
C ASP A 39 4.21 -21.92 -26.67
N LYS A 40 4.86 -20.76 -26.78
CA LYS A 40 4.39 -19.51 -26.15
C LYS A 40 3.04 -19.04 -26.71
N LYS A 41 2.77 -19.24 -28.01
CA LYS A 41 1.53 -18.77 -28.62
C LYS A 41 0.35 -19.62 -28.17
N GLU A 42 0.52 -20.94 -28.19
CA GLU A 42 -0.48 -21.89 -27.72
C GLU A 42 -0.78 -21.67 -26.23
N ALA A 43 0.27 -21.50 -25.41
CA ALA A 43 0.11 -21.24 -23.97
C ALA A 43 -0.74 -20.00 -23.68
N ILE A 44 -0.47 -18.88 -24.36
CA ILE A 44 -1.25 -17.65 -24.20
C ILE A 44 -2.71 -17.87 -24.64
N SER A 45 -2.92 -18.55 -25.77
CA SER A 45 -4.26 -18.86 -26.28
C SER A 45 -5.06 -19.68 -25.28
N ASN A 46 -4.46 -20.74 -24.72
CA ASN A 46 -5.08 -21.60 -23.71
C ASN A 46 -5.40 -20.84 -22.42
N ILE A 47 -4.49 -19.99 -21.93
CA ILE A 47 -4.75 -19.12 -20.77
C ILE A 47 -5.95 -18.21 -21.04
N GLN A 48 -5.98 -17.53 -22.19
CA GLN A 48 -7.08 -16.64 -22.55
C GLN A 48 -8.41 -17.38 -22.73
N GLU A 49 -8.42 -18.54 -23.38
CA GLU A 49 -9.60 -19.38 -23.52
C GLU A 49 -10.16 -19.76 -22.14
N SER A 50 -9.29 -20.18 -21.22
CA SER A 50 -9.70 -20.59 -19.87
C SER A 50 -10.34 -19.44 -19.08
N ILE A 51 -9.80 -18.22 -19.20
CA ILE A 51 -10.36 -17.01 -18.57
C ILE A 51 -11.73 -16.69 -19.19
N ASN A 52 -11.81 -16.62 -20.51
CA ASN A 52 -13.02 -16.25 -21.23
C ASN A 52 -14.19 -17.19 -20.89
N ARG A 53 -13.92 -18.50 -20.87
CA ARG A 53 -14.94 -19.51 -20.57
C ARG A 53 -15.42 -19.45 -19.12
N LEU A 54 -14.55 -19.14 -18.16
CA LEU A 54 -14.96 -19.00 -16.76
C LEU A 54 -15.70 -17.67 -16.49
N ILE A 55 -15.26 -16.55 -17.08
CA ILE A 55 -15.91 -15.25 -16.91
C ILE A 55 -17.37 -15.30 -17.38
N GLN A 56 -17.66 -16.02 -18.47
CA GLN A 56 -19.03 -16.19 -18.97
C GLN A 56 -19.98 -16.87 -17.99
N THR A 57 -19.45 -17.57 -16.99
CA THR A 57 -20.25 -18.28 -15.97
C THR A 57 -20.50 -17.45 -14.72
N LEU A 58 -19.95 -16.24 -14.61
CA LEU A 58 -20.15 -15.37 -13.46
C LEU A 58 -21.48 -14.59 -13.59
N PRO A 59 -22.32 -14.58 -12.55
CA PRO A 59 -23.58 -13.83 -12.56
C PRO A 59 -23.35 -12.30 -12.63
N VAL A 60 -22.24 -11.81 -12.05
CA VAL A 60 -21.85 -10.40 -12.09
C VAL A 60 -20.32 -10.30 -12.21
N LYS A 61 -19.82 -9.77 -13.33
CA LYS A 61 -18.38 -9.66 -13.61
C LYS A 61 -17.63 -8.75 -12.61
N GLU A 62 -18.31 -7.74 -12.06
CA GLU A 62 -17.78 -6.76 -11.10
C GLU A 62 -17.35 -7.39 -9.76
N ASN A 63 -17.84 -8.60 -9.47
CA ASN A 63 -17.48 -9.33 -8.25
C ASN A 63 -16.17 -10.11 -8.37
N LEU A 64 -15.58 -10.24 -9.56
CA LEU A 64 -14.26 -10.87 -9.75
C LEU A 64 -13.16 -9.87 -9.36
N LYS A 65 -12.49 -10.12 -8.22
CA LYS A 65 -11.47 -9.22 -7.67
C LYS A 65 -10.11 -9.31 -8.36
N GLY A 66 -9.85 -10.40 -9.08
CA GLY A 66 -8.67 -10.54 -9.91
C GLY A 66 -8.44 -11.96 -10.39
N ILE A 67 -7.37 -12.12 -11.17
CA ILE A 67 -6.93 -13.39 -11.75
C ILE A 67 -5.48 -13.63 -11.34
N ALA A 68 -5.13 -14.83 -10.87
CA ALA A 68 -3.73 -15.25 -10.71
C ALA A 68 -3.41 -16.38 -11.67
N VAL A 69 -2.30 -16.24 -12.39
CA VAL A 69 -1.84 -17.16 -13.44
C VAL A 69 -0.43 -17.64 -13.11
N GLY A 70 -0.29 -18.91 -12.77
CA GLY A 70 1.00 -19.59 -12.65
C GLY A 70 1.34 -20.26 -13.98
N VAL A 71 2.49 -19.93 -14.56
CA VAL A 71 2.86 -20.35 -15.91
C VAL A 71 4.14 -21.18 -15.90
N ALA A 72 4.08 -22.36 -16.49
CA ALA A 72 5.25 -23.23 -16.63
C ALA A 72 6.26 -22.67 -17.64
N GLY A 73 7.52 -22.54 -17.22
CA GLY A 73 8.63 -22.14 -18.08
C GLY A 73 8.73 -20.64 -18.40
N ILE A 74 7.89 -19.79 -17.82
CA ILE A 74 7.96 -18.34 -18.02
C ILE A 74 9.24 -17.74 -17.40
N SER A 75 9.84 -16.72 -18.04
CA SER A 75 10.94 -15.94 -17.45
C SER A 75 10.43 -14.66 -16.80
N ASN A 76 11.24 -14.01 -15.95
CA ASN A 76 10.85 -12.77 -15.26
C ASN A 76 10.41 -11.67 -16.24
N ASN A 77 11.12 -11.45 -17.35
CA ASN A 77 10.75 -10.43 -18.34
C ASN A 77 9.41 -10.76 -19.03
N GLU A 78 9.07 -12.04 -19.17
CA GLU A 78 7.82 -12.48 -19.80
C GLU A 78 6.62 -12.41 -18.84
N ILE A 79 6.86 -12.43 -17.53
CA ILE A 79 5.81 -12.26 -16.51
C ILE A 79 5.14 -10.89 -16.67
N ASP A 80 5.94 -9.83 -16.74
CA ASP A 80 5.42 -8.46 -16.85
C ASP A 80 4.71 -8.23 -18.19
N GLU A 81 5.27 -8.75 -19.29
CA GLU A 81 4.66 -8.70 -20.63
C GLU A 81 3.27 -9.36 -20.62
N LEU A 82 3.17 -10.57 -20.07
CA LEU A 82 1.91 -11.30 -20.02
C LEU A 82 0.91 -10.62 -19.08
N LYS A 83 1.36 -10.11 -17.94
CA LYS A 83 0.54 -9.37 -16.98
C LYS A 83 -0.12 -8.18 -17.65
N LEU A 84 0.67 -7.27 -18.23
CA LEU A 84 0.17 -6.07 -18.89
C LEU A 84 -0.81 -6.41 -20.01
N LYS A 85 -0.51 -7.45 -20.79
CA LYS A 85 -1.40 -7.93 -21.86
C LYS A 85 -2.74 -8.39 -21.30
N LEU A 86 -2.76 -9.21 -20.25
CA LEU A 86 -4.00 -9.72 -19.66
C LEU A 86 -4.79 -8.61 -18.94
N GLU A 87 -4.15 -7.72 -18.19
CA GLU A 87 -4.80 -6.58 -17.53
C GLU A 87 -5.44 -5.64 -18.56
N LYS A 88 -4.77 -5.38 -19.68
CA LYS A 88 -5.32 -4.56 -20.77
C LYS A 88 -6.57 -5.18 -21.39
N ILE A 89 -6.59 -6.51 -21.56
CA ILE A 89 -7.72 -7.25 -22.17
C ILE A 89 -8.90 -7.33 -21.21
N TYR A 90 -8.65 -7.71 -19.95
CA TYR A 90 -9.73 -8.01 -19.01
C TYR A 90 -10.16 -6.82 -18.16
N LYS A 91 -9.41 -5.71 -18.17
CA LYS A 91 -9.67 -4.48 -17.41
C LYS A 91 -9.87 -4.76 -15.91
N MET A 92 -9.07 -5.70 -15.40
CA MET A 92 -9.05 -6.09 -14.00
C MET A 92 -7.63 -6.46 -13.61
N ARG A 93 -7.41 -6.58 -12.31
CA ARG A 93 -6.12 -6.97 -11.76
C ARG A 93 -5.75 -8.40 -12.17
N VAL A 94 -4.53 -8.57 -12.68
CA VAL A 94 -3.97 -9.88 -13.02
C VAL A 94 -2.59 -10.03 -12.37
N VAL A 95 -2.38 -11.15 -11.70
CA VAL A 95 -1.06 -11.56 -11.20
C VAL A 95 -0.57 -12.67 -12.11
N VAL A 96 0.63 -12.51 -12.66
CA VAL A 96 1.33 -13.57 -13.39
C VAL A 96 2.54 -13.97 -12.57
N THR A 97 2.77 -15.28 -12.43
CA THR A 97 3.93 -15.84 -11.76
C THR A 97 4.31 -17.18 -12.41
N SER A 98 5.38 -17.81 -11.93
CA SER A 98 5.73 -19.19 -12.28
C SER A 98 4.74 -20.19 -11.67
N ASP A 99 4.63 -21.37 -12.29
CA ASP A 99 3.83 -22.49 -11.78
C ASP A 99 4.25 -22.94 -10.37
N TYR A 100 5.56 -22.98 -10.08
CA TYR A 100 6.06 -23.36 -8.76
C TYR A 100 5.80 -22.31 -7.69
N ASP A 101 5.84 -21.02 -8.01
CA ASP A 101 5.51 -19.95 -7.05
C ASP A 101 4.00 -19.87 -6.78
N LEU A 102 3.18 -20.16 -7.81
CA LEU A 102 1.74 -20.35 -7.62
C LEU A 102 1.45 -21.50 -6.64
N ALA A 103 2.09 -22.66 -6.85
CA ALA A 103 1.96 -23.81 -5.97
C ALA A 103 2.48 -23.54 -4.55
N TYR A 104 3.59 -22.79 -4.43
CA TYR A 104 4.14 -22.35 -3.14
C TYR A 104 3.14 -21.50 -2.38
N LYS A 105 2.59 -20.45 -3.00
CA LYS A 105 1.66 -19.53 -2.37
C LYS A 105 0.38 -20.24 -1.94
N ALA A 106 -0.09 -21.23 -2.71
CA ALA A 106 -1.23 -22.05 -2.33
C ALA A 106 -0.98 -22.81 -1.03
N ALA A 107 0.21 -23.40 -0.89
CA ALA A 107 0.61 -24.20 0.26
C ALA A 107 0.86 -23.36 1.52
N PHE A 108 1.70 -22.34 1.41
CA PHE A 108 2.24 -21.61 2.57
C PHE A 108 1.63 -20.22 2.79
N LYS A 109 0.81 -19.72 1.85
CA LYS A 109 0.31 -18.34 1.87
C LYS A 109 1.47 -17.34 1.91
N ASN A 110 1.68 -16.67 3.04
CA ASN A 110 2.78 -15.73 3.30
C ASN A 110 3.81 -16.27 4.31
N LYS A 111 3.67 -17.53 4.75
CA LYS A 111 4.60 -18.13 5.72
C LYS A 111 5.84 -18.67 5.00
N PRO A 112 7.00 -18.75 5.70
CA PRO A 112 8.16 -19.46 5.20
C PRO A 112 7.84 -20.94 4.94
N GLY A 113 8.41 -21.49 3.87
CA GLY A 113 8.19 -22.89 3.52
C GLY A 113 9.08 -23.37 2.38
N ILE A 114 9.02 -24.67 2.11
CA ILE A 114 9.69 -25.32 0.96
C ILE A 114 8.70 -26.24 0.26
N ILE A 115 8.47 -26.02 -1.04
CA ILE A 115 7.70 -26.94 -1.87
C ILE A 115 8.63 -27.80 -2.74
N VAL A 116 8.37 -29.10 -2.78
CA VAL A 116 8.98 -30.04 -3.74
C VAL A 116 7.93 -30.41 -4.76
N ILE A 117 8.22 -30.14 -6.03
CA ILE A 117 7.36 -30.48 -7.16
C ILE A 117 8.09 -31.49 -8.03
N SER A 118 7.64 -32.75 -8.02
CA SER A 118 8.17 -33.81 -8.88
C SER A 118 7.08 -34.44 -9.75
N GLY A 119 7.14 -34.13 -11.04
CA GLY A 119 6.29 -34.70 -12.09
C GLY A 119 7.16 -35.11 -13.28
N THR A 120 6.87 -34.58 -14.48
CA THR A 120 7.78 -34.77 -15.63
C THR A 120 9.18 -34.19 -15.37
N GLY A 121 9.28 -33.12 -14.58
CA GLY A 121 10.54 -32.54 -14.11
C GLY A 121 10.54 -32.41 -12.58
N LEU A 122 11.70 -32.05 -12.01
CA LEU A 122 11.85 -31.76 -10.59
C LEU A 122 12.19 -30.27 -10.37
N VAL A 123 11.42 -29.62 -9.49
CA VAL A 123 11.71 -28.28 -8.95
C VAL A 123 11.49 -28.28 -7.45
N LEU A 124 12.46 -27.75 -6.71
CA LEU A 124 12.30 -27.35 -5.32
C LEU A 124 12.29 -25.83 -5.26
N TYR A 125 11.32 -25.25 -4.56
CA TYR A 125 11.25 -23.82 -4.34
C TYR A 125 11.00 -23.51 -2.87
N GLY A 126 11.80 -22.62 -2.29
CA GLY A 126 11.69 -22.20 -0.90
C GLY A 126 11.70 -20.68 -0.80
N LYS A 127 10.99 -20.16 0.21
CA LYS A 127 10.97 -18.73 0.53
C LYS A 127 10.86 -18.54 2.04
N ASN A 128 11.52 -17.51 2.55
CA ASN A 128 11.40 -17.01 3.92
C ASN A 128 11.28 -15.47 3.89
N GLU A 129 11.39 -14.81 5.03
CA GLU A 129 11.31 -13.33 5.12
C GLU A 129 12.47 -12.60 4.43
N LYS A 130 13.62 -13.26 4.27
CA LYS A 130 14.88 -12.64 3.80
C LYS A 130 15.19 -12.94 2.33
N ASN A 131 14.87 -14.13 1.84
CA ASN A 131 15.23 -14.59 0.50
C ASN A 131 14.27 -15.66 -0.05
N SER A 132 14.46 -16.00 -1.33
CA SER A 132 13.84 -17.16 -1.97
C SER A 132 14.89 -17.91 -2.80
N LYS A 133 14.72 -19.22 -2.96
CA LYS A 133 15.66 -20.07 -3.72
C LYS A 133 14.91 -21.14 -4.51
N LYS A 134 15.40 -21.38 -5.72
CA LYS A 134 14.98 -22.48 -6.58
C LYS A 134 16.14 -23.46 -6.77
N ILE A 135 15.87 -24.75 -6.65
CA ILE A 135 16.80 -25.84 -6.98
C ILE A 135 16.12 -26.75 -8.01
N GLY A 136 16.85 -27.12 -9.07
CA GLY A 136 16.28 -27.87 -10.20
C GLY A 136 15.59 -26.97 -11.23
N GLY A 137 14.90 -27.60 -12.18
CA GLY A 137 14.25 -26.91 -13.29
C GLY A 137 15.21 -26.50 -14.43
N TRP A 138 16.36 -27.16 -14.56
CA TRP A 138 17.33 -26.93 -15.64
C TRP A 138 16.93 -27.63 -16.95
N GLY A 139 15.90 -28.49 -16.90
CA GLY A 139 15.41 -29.26 -18.04
C GLY A 139 15.92 -30.70 -18.03
N HIS A 140 15.30 -31.53 -18.87
CA HIS A 140 15.48 -32.99 -18.91
C HIS A 140 16.87 -33.48 -19.38
N ILE A 141 17.70 -32.57 -19.88
CA ILE A 141 19.09 -32.84 -20.29
C ILE A 141 20.08 -32.35 -19.22
N LEU A 142 19.79 -31.20 -18.59
CA LEU A 142 20.75 -30.48 -17.76
C LEU A 142 20.56 -30.66 -16.26
N GLY A 143 19.38 -31.09 -15.79
CA GLY A 143 19.15 -31.28 -14.35
C GLY A 143 17.69 -31.41 -13.98
N ASP A 144 17.19 -32.64 -14.04
CA ASP A 144 15.88 -33.07 -13.57
C ASP A 144 15.92 -34.37 -12.76
N GLU A 145 17.07 -34.71 -12.16
CA GLU A 145 17.24 -35.95 -11.39
C GLU A 145 16.21 -36.01 -10.26
N GLY A 146 15.49 -37.13 -10.17
CA GLY A 146 14.35 -37.30 -9.28
C GLY A 146 12.99 -36.99 -9.92
N SER A 147 12.94 -36.67 -11.21
CA SER A 147 11.71 -36.56 -12.01
C SER A 147 11.22 -37.91 -12.54
N GLY A 148 10.00 -37.95 -13.08
CA GLY A 148 9.46 -39.11 -13.78
C GLY A 148 10.16 -39.40 -15.11
N TYR A 149 10.65 -38.37 -15.81
CA TYR A 149 11.45 -38.59 -17.02
C TYR A 149 12.77 -39.26 -16.67
N GLU A 150 13.50 -38.71 -15.69
CA GLU A 150 14.79 -39.26 -15.27
C GLU A 150 14.64 -40.66 -14.69
N LEU A 151 13.58 -40.93 -13.90
CA LEU A 151 13.29 -42.26 -13.37
C LEU A 151 13.18 -43.33 -14.48
N VAL A 152 12.44 -43.04 -15.54
CA VAL A 152 12.25 -43.96 -16.68
C VAL A 152 13.55 -44.13 -17.46
N VAL A 153 14.27 -43.03 -17.72
CA VAL A 153 15.57 -43.09 -18.40
C VAL A 153 16.59 -43.89 -17.59
N ARG A 154 16.64 -43.70 -16.27
CA ARG A 154 17.52 -44.44 -15.35
C ARG A 154 17.16 -45.92 -15.30
N MET A 155 15.88 -46.26 -15.31
CA MET A 155 15.43 -47.65 -15.43
C MET A 155 16.01 -48.31 -16.69
N PHE A 156 15.90 -47.66 -17.86
CA PHE A 156 16.48 -48.20 -19.09
C PHE A 156 18.01 -48.27 -19.04
N LYS A 157 18.70 -47.25 -18.51
CA LYS A 157 20.16 -47.27 -18.34
C LYS A 157 20.62 -48.45 -17.48
N LYS A 158 19.95 -48.71 -16.36
CA LYS A 158 20.24 -49.86 -15.49
C LYS A 158 19.93 -51.19 -16.17
N ALA A 159 18.84 -51.28 -16.91
CA ALA A 159 18.49 -52.49 -17.66
C ALA A 159 19.51 -52.80 -18.78
N ILE A 160 20.00 -51.77 -19.49
CA ILE A 160 21.07 -51.92 -20.48
C ILE A 160 22.34 -52.46 -19.82
N LEU A 161 22.76 -51.87 -18.70
CA LEU A 161 23.92 -52.35 -17.96
C LEU A 161 23.74 -53.81 -17.45
N THR A 162 22.52 -54.18 -17.07
CA THR A 162 22.19 -55.56 -16.66
C THR A 162 22.35 -56.52 -17.84
N ASN A 163 21.83 -56.15 -19.01
CA ASN A 163 21.93 -56.92 -20.24
C ASN A 163 23.38 -57.07 -20.73
N GLU A 164 24.19 -56.00 -20.67
CA GLU A 164 25.62 -56.02 -21.02
C GLU A 164 26.45 -56.92 -20.10
N ASN A 165 25.96 -57.20 -18.88
CA ASN A 165 26.57 -58.14 -17.93
C ASN A 165 25.98 -59.56 -18.03
N ASP A 166 25.30 -59.89 -19.15
CA ASP A 166 24.64 -61.17 -19.40
C ASP A 166 23.63 -61.58 -18.30
N GLN A 167 23.06 -60.61 -17.59
CA GLN A 167 22.01 -60.85 -16.59
C GLN A 167 20.62 -60.68 -17.22
N PRO A 168 19.58 -61.39 -16.72
CA PRO A 168 18.23 -61.26 -17.23
C PRO A 168 17.71 -59.82 -17.13
N ILE A 169 17.09 -59.32 -18.22
CA ILE A 169 16.46 -57.99 -18.25
C ILE A 169 15.39 -57.89 -17.15
N PRO A 170 15.36 -56.80 -16.37
CA PRO A 170 14.36 -56.61 -15.30
C PRO A 170 12.90 -56.73 -15.78
N LEU A 171 12.03 -57.25 -14.91
CA LEU A 171 10.62 -57.54 -15.24
C LEU A 171 9.86 -56.30 -15.74
N ILE A 172 10.02 -55.17 -15.05
CA ILE A 172 9.41 -53.89 -15.42
C ILE A 172 9.85 -53.42 -16.80
N THR A 173 11.14 -53.58 -17.12
CA THR A 173 11.68 -53.21 -18.44
C THR A 173 11.03 -54.05 -19.53
N ASN A 174 10.96 -55.38 -19.36
CA ASN A 174 10.28 -56.26 -20.31
C ASN A 174 8.79 -55.89 -20.50
N LYS A 175 8.10 -55.50 -19.43
CA LYS A 175 6.70 -55.04 -19.51
C LYS A 175 6.56 -53.77 -20.34
N ILE A 176 7.45 -52.80 -20.16
CA ILE A 176 7.44 -51.56 -20.93
C ILE A 176 7.82 -51.81 -22.39
N LEU A 177 8.85 -52.63 -22.67
CA LEU A 177 9.21 -53.00 -24.05
C LEU A 177 8.02 -53.65 -24.78
N LYS A 178 7.32 -54.58 -24.11
CA LYS A 178 6.11 -55.20 -24.65
C LYS A 178 4.99 -54.18 -24.93
N LYS A 179 4.79 -53.19 -24.05
CA LYS A 179 3.81 -52.10 -24.28
C LYS A 179 4.18 -51.22 -25.47
N LEU A 180 5.47 -51.06 -25.73
CA LEU A 180 6.00 -50.28 -26.86
C LEU A 180 6.07 -51.10 -28.16
N ASN A 181 5.69 -52.38 -28.14
CA ASN A 181 5.89 -53.34 -29.25
C ASN A 181 7.36 -53.44 -29.68
N ILE A 182 8.28 -53.37 -28.72
CA ILE A 182 9.71 -53.51 -28.93
C ILE A 182 10.15 -54.92 -28.51
N SER A 183 10.91 -55.61 -29.37
CA SER A 183 11.32 -57.00 -29.13
C SER A 183 12.72 -57.11 -28.52
N GLU A 184 13.60 -56.16 -28.83
CA GLU A 184 14.99 -56.12 -28.36
C GLU A 184 15.29 -54.80 -27.64
N LEU A 185 16.13 -54.83 -26.60
CA LEU A 185 16.41 -53.63 -25.78
C LEU A 185 17.11 -52.53 -26.58
N GLU A 186 17.89 -52.91 -27.58
CA GLU A 186 18.63 -52.05 -28.51
C GLU A 186 17.71 -51.12 -29.31
N GLU A 187 16.46 -51.54 -29.54
CA GLU A 187 15.43 -50.80 -30.28
C GLU A 187 14.77 -49.69 -29.43
N ILE A 188 15.19 -49.48 -28.17
CA ILE A 188 14.63 -48.40 -27.34
C ILE A 188 15.10 -47.00 -27.76
N LYS A 189 16.20 -46.89 -28.53
CA LYS A 189 16.81 -45.61 -28.91
C LYS A 189 15.83 -44.68 -29.65
N PRO A 190 15.14 -45.10 -30.72
CA PRO A 190 14.19 -44.23 -31.43
C PRO A 190 13.06 -43.75 -30.52
N PHE A 191 12.64 -44.56 -29.54
CA PHE A 191 11.63 -44.14 -28.58
C PHE A 191 12.13 -43.03 -27.64
N ILE A 192 13.31 -43.19 -27.04
CA ILE A 192 13.85 -42.19 -26.10
C ILE A 192 14.23 -40.88 -26.81
N TYR A 193 14.83 -40.96 -28.00
CA TYR A 193 15.29 -39.78 -28.74
C TYR A 193 14.19 -39.12 -29.58
N GLY A 194 13.13 -39.87 -29.95
CA GLY A 194 12.09 -39.40 -30.85
C GLY A 194 10.84 -38.83 -30.16
N ASN A 195 10.64 -39.07 -28.86
CA ASN A 195 9.43 -38.67 -28.15
C ASN A 195 9.69 -37.53 -27.15
N HIS A 196 8.64 -36.75 -26.88
CA HIS A 196 8.72 -35.69 -25.88
C HIS A 196 8.84 -36.28 -24.46
N LYS A 197 9.55 -35.56 -23.58
CA LYS A 197 9.75 -35.96 -22.17
C LYS A 197 8.47 -36.34 -21.42
N ASN A 198 7.33 -35.73 -21.75
CA ASN A 198 6.03 -36.02 -21.13
C ASN A 198 5.54 -37.44 -21.48
N GLU A 199 5.85 -37.93 -22.69
CA GLU A 199 5.45 -39.27 -23.14
C GLU A 199 6.31 -40.35 -22.48
N ILE A 200 7.61 -40.07 -22.33
CA ILE A 200 8.55 -40.94 -21.63
C ILE A 200 8.21 -41.02 -20.14
N ALA A 201 7.95 -39.88 -19.49
CA ALA A 201 7.65 -39.83 -18.06
C ALA A 201 6.36 -40.56 -17.64
N ARG A 202 5.43 -40.83 -18.57
CA ARG A 202 4.19 -41.59 -18.27
C ARG A 202 4.47 -43.01 -17.80
N PHE A 203 5.58 -43.62 -18.23
CA PHE A 203 5.96 -44.97 -17.81
C PHE A 203 6.45 -45.04 -16.36
N ALA A 204 6.59 -43.91 -15.66
CA ALA A 204 6.84 -43.91 -14.22
C ALA A 204 5.72 -44.62 -13.44
N GLU A 205 4.46 -44.51 -13.91
CA GLU A 205 3.32 -45.18 -13.28
C GLU A 205 3.46 -46.71 -13.30
N ASP A 206 4.02 -47.26 -14.38
CA ASP A 206 4.30 -48.70 -14.48
C ASP A 206 5.34 -49.15 -13.46
N ILE A 207 6.36 -48.33 -13.20
CA ILE A 207 7.38 -48.60 -12.17
C ILE A 207 6.72 -48.60 -10.78
N PHE A 208 5.77 -47.69 -10.51
CA PHE A 208 5.05 -47.67 -9.23
C PHE A 208 4.25 -48.96 -9.03
N ILE A 209 3.46 -49.33 -10.05
CA ILE A 209 2.59 -50.52 -10.02
C ILE A 209 3.41 -51.79 -9.80
N GLU A 210 4.58 -51.92 -10.41
CA GLU A 210 5.44 -53.10 -10.23
C GLU A 210 6.16 -53.09 -8.88
N ALA A 211 6.59 -51.94 -8.37
CA ALA A 211 7.14 -51.83 -7.03
C ALA A 211 6.11 -52.24 -5.95
N GLU A 212 4.83 -51.86 -6.12
CA GLU A 212 3.74 -52.28 -5.22
C GLU A 212 3.50 -53.80 -5.24
N LYS A 213 3.84 -54.48 -6.34
CA LYS A 213 3.81 -55.94 -6.45
C LYS A 213 5.05 -56.63 -5.87
N GLY A 214 6.00 -55.87 -5.32
CA GLY A 214 7.23 -56.39 -4.72
C GLY A 214 8.41 -56.55 -5.69
N ASP A 215 8.37 -55.96 -6.88
CA ASP A 215 9.51 -55.98 -7.80
C ASP A 215 10.71 -55.21 -7.21
N LEU A 216 11.77 -55.92 -6.82
CA LEU A 216 12.91 -55.35 -6.11
C LEU A 216 13.64 -54.28 -6.95
N PHE A 217 13.72 -54.46 -8.27
CA PHE A 217 14.36 -53.49 -9.17
C PHE A 217 13.59 -52.17 -9.22
N SER A 218 12.26 -52.24 -9.31
CA SER A 218 11.39 -51.07 -9.24
C SER A 218 11.44 -50.39 -7.87
N ILE A 219 11.45 -51.16 -6.77
CA ILE A 219 11.61 -50.63 -5.42
C ILE A 219 12.94 -49.87 -5.28
N GLU A 220 14.04 -50.45 -5.75
CA GLU A 220 15.37 -49.83 -5.73
C GLU A 220 15.38 -48.49 -6.49
N LEU A 221 14.79 -48.45 -7.69
CA LEU A 221 14.65 -47.21 -8.46
C LEU A 221 13.88 -46.13 -7.68
N LEU A 222 12.80 -46.49 -6.99
CA LEU A 222 12.02 -45.52 -6.22
C LEU A 222 12.76 -45.03 -4.96
N GLU A 223 13.53 -45.91 -4.30
CA GLU A 223 14.40 -45.55 -3.18
C GLU A 223 15.54 -44.60 -3.59
N GLU A 224 16.11 -44.78 -4.78
CA GLU A 224 17.09 -43.86 -5.35
C GLU A 224 16.47 -42.50 -5.67
N THR A 225 15.28 -42.47 -6.27
CA THR A 225 14.54 -41.22 -6.51
C THR A 225 14.26 -40.47 -5.22
N ALA A 226 13.83 -41.16 -4.16
CA ALA A 226 13.65 -40.56 -2.85
C ALA A 226 14.96 -39.99 -2.31
N SER A 227 16.07 -40.72 -2.45
CA SER A 227 17.40 -40.29 -1.98
C SER A 227 17.89 -39.02 -2.69
N ILE A 228 17.72 -38.92 -4.00
CA ILE A 228 18.06 -37.72 -4.78
C ILE A 228 17.24 -36.51 -4.33
N ILE A 229 15.94 -36.70 -4.10
CA ILE A 229 15.05 -35.62 -3.63
C ILE A 229 15.47 -35.17 -2.22
N VAL A 230 15.82 -36.10 -1.34
CA VAL A 230 16.29 -35.81 0.03
C VAL A 230 17.60 -35.02 0.02
N GLU A 231 18.54 -35.35 -0.87
CA GLU A 231 19.78 -34.59 -1.02
C GLU A 231 19.51 -33.13 -1.43
N LYS A 232 18.65 -32.92 -2.43
CA LYS A 232 18.26 -31.57 -2.86
C LYS A 232 17.50 -30.83 -1.75
N LEU A 233 16.70 -31.53 -0.94
CA LEU A 233 16.03 -30.96 0.24
C LEU A 233 17.02 -30.50 1.32
N LYS A 234 18.12 -31.23 1.56
CA LYS A 234 19.18 -30.81 2.48
C LYS A 234 19.78 -29.47 2.07
N ILE A 235 20.19 -29.37 0.80
CA ILE A 235 20.76 -28.14 0.23
C ILE A 235 19.77 -26.97 0.36
N MET A 236 18.47 -27.22 0.16
CA MET A 236 17.44 -26.20 0.34
C MET A 236 17.30 -25.79 1.81
N LYS A 237 17.22 -26.74 2.75
CA LYS A 237 17.10 -26.46 4.19
C LYS A 237 18.27 -25.61 4.69
N GLU A 238 19.50 -26.00 4.37
CA GLU A 238 20.71 -25.25 4.76
C GLU A 238 20.67 -23.79 4.27
N THR A 239 20.04 -23.54 3.12
CA THR A 239 19.95 -22.17 2.60
C THR A 239 18.77 -21.37 3.15
N MET A 240 17.65 -22.04 3.44
CA MET A 240 16.39 -21.38 3.82
C MET A 240 16.22 -21.23 5.33
N SER A 241 16.65 -22.21 6.11
CA SER A 241 16.57 -22.20 7.58
C SER A 241 17.49 -23.29 8.15
N PRO A 242 18.78 -22.99 8.37
CA PRO A 242 19.73 -23.98 8.90
C PRO A 242 19.38 -24.41 10.33
N ASP A 243 18.90 -23.48 11.16
CA ASP A 243 18.77 -23.67 12.61
C ASP A 243 17.31 -23.74 13.13
N ALA A 244 16.29 -23.63 12.25
CA ALA A 244 14.89 -23.60 12.68
C ALA A 244 13.98 -24.55 11.88
N PRO A 245 12.91 -25.08 12.51
CA PRO A 245 11.90 -25.85 11.81
C PRO A 245 11.22 -25.00 10.73
N ILE A 246 11.07 -25.56 9.53
CA ILE A 246 10.34 -24.93 8.42
C ILE A 246 9.25 -25.91 7.93
N GLU A 247 8.20 -25.42 7.26
CA GLU A 247 7.16 -26.30 6.72
C GLU A 247 7.53 -26.73 5.29
N TYR A 248 7.24 -27.98 4.93
CA TYR A 248 7.49 -28.53 3.61
C TYR A 248 6.25 -29.20 3.06
N THR A 249 6.08 -29.16 1.74
CA THR A 249 5.01 -29.89 1.05
C THR A 249 5.54 -30.60 -0.18
N LEU A 250 4.96 -31.77 -0.48
CA LEU A 250 5.29 -32.61 -1.61
C LEU A 250 4.16 -32.56 -2.64
N LYS A 251 4.47 -32.32 -3.91
CA LYS A 251 3.49 -32.19 -5.00
C LYS A 251 3.97 -32.82 -6.31
N GLY A 252 3.05 -33.30 -7.13
CA GLY A 252 3.32 -33.80 -8.48
C GLY A 252 3.34 -35.32 -8.58
N GLY A 253 3.21 -35.84 -9.81
CA GLY A 253 2.87 -37.24 -10.08
C GLY A 253 3.81 -38.29 -9.49
N ILE A 254 5.10 -38.00 -9.32
CA ILE A 254 6.04 -38.94 -8.66
C ILE A 254 5.73 -39.07 -7.17
N LEU A 255 5.47 -37.94 -6.52
CA LEU A 255 5.19 -37.89 -5.09
C LEU A 255 3.74 -38.32 -4.82
N GLU A 256 2.80 -37.94 -5.68
CA GLU A 256 1.39 -38.28 -5.54
C GLU A 256 1.09 -39.74 -5.91
N GLY A 257 1.77 -40.28 -6.92
CA GLY A 257 1.52 -41.61 -7.47
C GLY A 257 2.26 -42.77 -6.79
N SER A 258 3.24 -42.52 -5.92
CA SER A 258 3.96 -43.57 -5.20
C SER A 258 4.04 -43.32 -3.69
N SER A 259 3.36 -44.17 -2.91
CA SER A 259 3.45 -44.16 -1.44
C SER A 259 4.86 -44.54 -0.96
N LEU A 260 5.56 -45.42 -1.70
CA LEU A 260 6.95 -45.83 -1.40
C LEU A 260 7.92 -44.65 -1.44
N VAL A 261 7.88 -43.84 -2.50
CA VAL A 261 8.75 -42.65 -2.61
C VAL A 261 8.47 -41.66 -1.48
N LYS A 262 7.19 -41.36 -1.20
CA LYS A 262 6.80 -40.48 -0.07
C LYS A 262 7.30 -41.01 1.28
N ASN A 263 7.04 -42.28 1.58
CA ASN A 263 7.41 -42.89 2.84
C ASN A 263 8.94 -42.93 3.01
N SER A 264 9.68 -43.21 1.92
CA SER A 264 11.14 -43.17 1.92
C SER A 264 11.67 -41.76 2.18
N ILE A 265 11.10 -40.73 1.53
CA ILE A 265 11.43 -39.33 1.82
C ILE A 265 11.17 -39.01 3.30
N PHE A 266 9.98 -39.33 3.83
CA PHE A 266 9.65 -39.07 5.24
C PHE A 266 10.60 -39.78 6.21
N LYS A 267 10.92 -41.05 5.96
CA LYS A 267 11.83 -41.83 6.81
C LYS A 267 13.25 -41.23 6.78
N LYS A 268 13.75 -40.92 5.58
CA LYS A 268 15.09 -40.36 5.41
C LYS A 268 15.19 -38.93 5.98
N THR A 269 14.18 -38.08 5.81
CA THR A 269 14.19 -36.73 6.41
C THR A 269 14.05 -36.75 7.92
N ALA A 270 13.22 -37.64 8.48
CA ALA A 270 13.11 -37.83 9.93
C ALA A 270 14.43 -38.25 10.58
N SER A 271 15.26 -39.04 9.88
CA SER A 271 16.59 -39.44 10.36
C SER A 271 17.65 -38.34 10.30
N LEU A 272 17.34 -37.18 9.70
CA LEU A 272 18.30 -36.10 9.46
C LEU A 272 18.20 -34.93 10.43
N ASP A 273 17.02 -34.63 11.03
CA ASP A 273 16.83 -33.63 12.10
C ASP A 273 15.33 -33.46 12.50
N GLU A 274 15.04 -32.93 13.71
CA GLU A 274 13.67 -32.63 14.23
C GLU A 274 12.92 -31.49 13.50
N GLY A 275 13.56 -30.83 12.53
CA GLY A 275 13.04 -29.61 11.88
C GLY A 275 12.11 -29.84 10.67
N PHE A 276 11.91 -31.07 10.20
CA PHE A 276 11.11 -31.34 8.99
C PHE A 276 9.60 -31.44 9.25
N LYS A 277 8.84 -30.33 9.15
CA LYS A 277 7.38 -30.34 9.34
C LYS A 277 6.60 -30.45 8.02
N PHE A 278 6.05 -31.63 7.74
CA PHE A 278 5.24 -31.83 6.53
C PHE A 278 3.83 -31.28 6.68
N ILE A 279 3.37 -30.55 5.66
CA ILE A 279 1.99 -30.12 5.50
C ILE A 279 1.37 -30.76 4.25
N ASN A 280 0.04 -30.84 4.23
CA ASN A 280 -0.68 -31.37 3.07
C ASN A 280 -0.60 -30.39 1.89
N PRO A 281 -0.40 -30.90 0.66
CA PRO A 281 -0.42 -30.07 -0.53
C PRO A 281 -1.80 -29.44 -0.76
N ARG A 282 -1.79 -28.32 -1.48
CA ARG A 282 -3.00 -27.59 -1.89
C ARG A 282 -3.02 -27.41 -3.40
N GLU A 283 -4.22 -27.26 -3.94
CA GLU A 283 -4.43 -26.93 -5.36
C GLU A 283 -3.77 -25.58 -5.68
N SER A 284 -2.94 -25.52 -6.74
CA SER A 284 -2.11 -24.32 -7.01
C SER A 284 -2.97 -23.10 -7.29
N ASN A 285 -4.02 -23.29 -8.09
CA ASN A 285 -4.99 -22.24 -8.45
C ASN A 285 -5.68 -21.60 -7.23
N LYS A 286 -5.75 -22.29 -6.07
CA LYS A 286 -6.25 -21.69 -4.82
C LYS A 286 -5.39 -20.53 -4.30
N ALA A 287 -4.15 -20.40 -4.79
CA ALA A 287 -3.29 -19.25 -4.50
C ALA A 287 -3.86 -17.91 -4.95
N ALA A 288 -4.82 -17.90 -5.88
CA ALA A 288 -5.35 -16.68 -6.46
C ALA A 288 -5.79 -15.66 -5.41
N ARG A 289 -6.56 -16.10 -4.42
CA ARG A 289 -7.01 -15.23 -3.34
C ARG A 289 -5.83 -14.67 -2.56
N TYR A 290 -4.79 -15.46 -2.27
CA TYR A 290 -3.64 -14.99 -1.51
C TYR A 290 -2.76 -14.02 -2.30
N PHE A 291 -2.63 -14.17 -3.62
CA PHE A 291 -1.94 -13.18 -4.45
C PHE A 291 -2.73 -11.87 -4.55
N ILE A 292 -4.05 -11.97 -4.70
CA ILE A 292 -4.92 -10.82 -4.86
C ILE A 292 -5.06 -10.08 -3.50
N GLN A 293 -5.21 -10.77 -2.37
CA GLN A 293 -5.34 -10.16 -1.04
C GLN A 293 -4.02 -9.73 -0.38
N ALA A 294 -2.88 -10.41 -0.65
CA ALA A 294 -1.62 -10.08 0.05
C ALA A 294 -1.04 -8.69 -0.32
N ASP A 295 -1.42 -8.16 -1.48
CA ASP A 295 -0.99 -6.86 -2.01
C ASP A 295 -1.88 -5.71 -1.53
N GLU A 296 -3.08 -6.02 -1.00
CA GLU A 296 -3.94 -5.04 -0.32
C GLU A 296 -3.39 -4.71 1.07
N ASN A 297 -2.69 -5.66 1.70
CA ASN A 297 -2.12 -5.53 3.05
C ASN A 297 -0.62 -5.17 3.08
N SER A 298 0.08 -5.13 1.94
CA SER A 298 1.48 -4.71 1.90
C SER A 298 1.57 -3.19 1.97
N PHE A 299 2.35 -2.67 2.91
CA PHE A 299 2.67 -1.25 2.98
C PHE A 299 3.34 -0.79 1.68
N LYS A 300 2.85 0.34 1.18
CA LYS A 300 3.37 1.06 0.02
C LYS A 300 4.06 2.32 0.53
N TYR A 301 5.19 2.68 -0.07
CA TYR A 301 5.78 4.00 0.18
C TYR A 301 4.99 5.06 -0.59
N ALA A 302 4.68 6.17 0.08
CA ALA A 302 4.03 7.32 -0.52
C ALA A 302 4.66 8.60 0.01
N VAL A 303 4.74 9.62 -0.84
CA VAL A 303 5.23 10.95 -0.44
C VAL A 303 4.08 11.96 -0.53
N GLY A 304 3.89 12.75 0.53
CA GLY A 304 2.97 13.89 0.54
C GLY A 304 3.74 15.19 0.42
N LEU A 305 3.24 16.09 -0.43
CA LEU A 305 3.76 17.43 -0.65
C LEU A 305 2.69 18.46 -0.25
N MET A 306 3.04 19.32 0.70
CA MET A 306 2.23 20.46 1.12
C MET A 306 3.06 21.74 1.09
N SER A 307 2.40 22.85 0.76
CA SER A 307 3.02 24.14 0.52
C SER A 307 2.00 25.20 0.92
N GLY A 308 2.11 25.65 2.17
CA GLY A 308 1.18 26.57 2.79
C GLY A 308 1.22 27.98 2.18
N THR A 309 0.23 28.81 2.53
CA THR A 309 0.19 30.21 2.08
C THR A 309 1.19 31.11 2.81
N SER A 310 1.83 30.62 3.87
CA SER A 310 2.88 31.35 4.59
C SER A 310 4.21 31.41 3.83
N LEU A 311 4.40 30.53 2.83
CA LEU A 311 5.63 30.42 2.04
C LEU A 311 6.89 30.12 2.87
N ASP A 312 6.73 29.39 3.97
CA ASP A 312 7.84 29.04 4.87
C ASP A 312 8.72 27.91 4.31
N GLY A 313 8.18 27.11 3.38
CA GLY A 313 8.90 26.03 2.72
C GLY A 313 7.98 25.04 2.02
N ILE A 314 8.58 23.94 1.58
CA ILE A 314 7.93 22.79 0.96
C ILE A 314 7.92 21.66 1.99
N ASP A 315 6.76 21.41 2.59
CA ASP A 315 6.56 20.34 3.56
C ASP A 315 6.44 19.00 2.84
N VAL A 316 7.36 18.09 3.17
CA VAL A 316 7.43 16.78 2.54
C VAL A 316 7.38 15.70 3.60
N VAL A 317 6.41 14.80 3.48
CA VAL A 317 6.31 13.62 4.34
C VAL A 317 6.53 12.36 3.52
N LEU A 318 7.36 11.44 4.02
CA LEU A 318 7.46 10.08 3.52
C LEU A 318 6.67 9.16 4.46
N CYS A 319 5.73 8.40 3.91
CA CYS A 319 4.87 7.50 4.65
C CYS A 319 4.93 6.07 4.10
N GLU A 320 4.66 5.11 4.97
CA GLU A 320 4.16 3.79 4.58
C GLU A 320 2.65 3.76 4.78
N ILE A 321 1.91 3.31 3.77
CA ILE A 321 0.45 3.24 3.81
C ILE A 321 -0.06 1.94 3.21
N ASN A 322 -1.07 1.32 3.81
CA ASN A 322 -1.88 0.27 3.19
C ASN A 322 -3.37 0.47 3.53
N ASN A 323 -4.22 -0.39 2.95
CA ASN A 323 -5.68 -0.30 3.05
C ASN A 323 -6.23 1.07 2.61
N SER A 324 -7.50 1.36 2.91
CA SER A 324 -8.16 2.63 2.61
C SER A 324 -9.36 2.81 3.54
N ASP A 325 -10.00 3.98 3.50
CA ASP A 325 -11.12 4.35 4.39
C ASP A 325 -10.74 4.18 5.89
N LEU A 326 -11.67 3.83 6.77
CA LEU A 326 -11.40 3.57 8.20
C LEU A 326 -10.40 2.43 8.48
N ASP A 327 -10.11 1.57 7.50
CA ASP A 327 -9.09 0.51 7.64
C ASP A 327 -7.66 1.00 7.31
N THR A 328 -7.50 2.28 6.93
CA THR A 328 -6.21 2.87 6.55
C THR A 328 -5.21 2.71 7.68
N ASN A 329 -4.07 2.08 7.39
CA ASN A 329 -2.93 2.07 8.31
C ASN A 329 -1.80 2.90 7.69
N LEU A 330 -1.45 3.99 8.37
CA LEU A 330 -0.40 4.91 7.94
C LEU A 330 0.67 5.04 9.02
N ARG A 331 1.92 4.87 8.60
CA ARG A 331 3.12 5.12 9.41
C ARG A 331 3.94 6.22 8.76
N GLN A 332 4.17 7.31 9.49
CA GLN A 332 5.13 8.33 9.10
C GLN A 332 6.56 7.75 9.19
N VAL A 333 7.32 7.83 8.10
CA VAL A 333 8.72 7.37 8.02
C VAL A 333 9.67 8.54 8.29
N ASP A 334 9.45 9.66 7.60
CA ASP A 334 10.24 10.89 7.76
C ASP A 334 9.41 12.11 7.37
N PHE A 335 9.79 13.28 7.87
CA PHE A 335 9.20 14.57 7.50
C PHE A 335 10.29 15.63 7.46
N GLU A 336 10.26 16.47 6.44
CA GLU A 336 11.21 17.57 6.28
C GLU A 336 10.56 18.71 5.49
N THR A 337 10.84 19.94 5.93
CA THR A 337 10.50 21.16 5.20
C THR A 337 11.71 21.61 4.40
N PHE A 338 11.59 21.64 3.07
CA PHE A 338 12.67 22.08 2.17
C PHE A 338 12.46 23.53 1.75
N ASP A 339 13.55 24.30 1.67
CA ASP A 339 13.51 25.65 1.13
C ASP A 339 13.15 25.65 -0.35
N TYR A 340 12.34 26.62 -0.77
CA TYR A 340 12.16 26.91 -2.19
C TYR A 340 13.48 27.41 -2.80
N PRO A 341 13.72 27.14 -4.09
CA PRO A 341 14.73 27.88 -4.84
C PRO A 341 14.47 29.38 -4.74
N LYS A 342 15.53 30.17 -4.55
CA LYS A 342 15.43 31.62 -4.26
C LYS A 342 14.60 32.38 -5.31
N GLU A 343 14.79 32.08 -6.59
CA GLU A 343 14.06 32.72 -7.68
C GLU A 343 12.59 32.32 -7.69
N THR A 344 12.28 31.03 -7.48
CA THR A 344 10.90 30.53 -7.36
C THR A 344 10.17 31.22 -6.21
N LEU A 345 10.80 31.37 -5.05
CA LEU A 345 10.20 32.07 -3.90
C LEU A 345 9.94 33.56 -4.20
N ALA A 346 10.87 34.25 -4.86
CA ALA A 346 10.72 35.65 -5.24
C ALA A 346 9.56 35.85 -6.23
N ASN A 347 9.47 34.99 -7.25
CA ASN A 347 8.39 35.02 -8.24
C ASN A 347 7.04 34.69 -7.60
N LEU A 348 7.00 33.72 -6.69
CA LEU A 348 5.80 33.35 -5.95
C LEU A 348 5.29 34.48 -5.05
N ARG A 349 6.18 35.17 -4.33
CA ARG A 349 5.82 36.38 -3.57
C ARG A 349 5.24 37.47 -4.47
N THR A 350 5.89 37.72 -5.60
CA THR A 350 5.41 38.71 -6.59
C THR A 350 4.01 38.37 -7.11
N LEU A 351 3.74 37.09 -7.38
CA LEU A 351 2.42 36.61 -7.81
C LEU A 351 1.35 36.83 -6.74
N LEU A 352 1.65 36.51 -5.48
CA LEU A 352 0.70 36.65 -4.37
C LEU A 352 0.43 38.10 -3.98
N ASP A 353 1.37 39.01 -4.24
CA ASP A 353 1.19 40.46 -4.04
C ASP A 353 0.27 41.10 -5.11
N GLN A 354 -0.27 40.31 -6.05
CA GLN A 354 -1.27 40.67 -7.07
C GLN A 354 -0.92 41.89 -7.95
N ASN A 355 0.36 42.26 -8.01
CA ASN A 355 0.85 43.38 -8.82
C ASN A 355 1.59 42.85 -10.06
N ASN A 356 1.18 43.28 -11.26
CA ASN A 356 1.90 43.09 -12.53
C ASN A 356 2.28 41.63 -12.90
N THR A 357 1.46 40.64 -12.58
CA THR A 357 1.71 39.25 -13.02
C THR A 357 1.07 38.97 -14.40
N THR A 358 1.80 38.30 -15.29
CA THR A 358 1.31 37.84 -16.60
C THR A 358 0.98 36.35 -16.61
N LEU A 359 0.22 35.89 -17.61
CA LEU A 359 -0.02 34.46 -17.85
C LEU A 359 1.28 33.66 -18.05
N ARG A 360 2.32 34.31 -18.60
CA ARG A 360 3.64 33.71 -18.75
C ARG A 360 4.23 33.41 -17.38
N ASP A 361 4.16 34.34 -16.44
CA ASP A 361 4.75 34.17 -15.10
C ASP A 361 4.05 33.04 -14.34
N ILE A 362 2.72 32.96 -14.42
CA ILE A 362 1.94 31.85 -13.83
C ILE A 362 2.35 30.52 -14.43
N SER A 363 2.46 30.45 -15.77
CA SER A 363 2.85 29.22 -16.47
C SER A 363 4.27 28.78 -16.12
N THR A 364 5.22 29.72 -16.06
CA THR A 364 6.60 29.44 -15.68
C THR A 364 6.67 28.97 -14.23
N LEU A 365 6.03 29.68 -13.31
CA LEU A 365 6.04 29.34 -11.89
C LEU A 365 5.40 27.98 -11.61
N ASN A 366 4.36 27.60 -12.36
CA ASN A 366 3.76 26.27 -12.27
C ASN A 366 4.79 25.15 -12.53
N VAL A 367 5.65 25.35 -13.54
CA VAL A 367 6.71 24.40 -13.90
C VAL A 367 7.86 24.45 -12.88
N ASP A 368 8.30 25.64 -12.47
CA ASP A 368 9.37 25.82 -11.48
C ASP A 368 9.03 25.15 -10.15
N LEU A 369 7.79 25.30 -9.68
CA LEU A 369 7.28 24.60 -8.51
C LEU A 369 7.26 23.09 -8.73
N GLY A 370 6.87 22.61 -9.91
CA GLY A 370 6.93 21.20 -10.28
C GLY A 370 8.34 20.62 -10.10
N TYR A 371 9.37 21.31 -10.57
CA TYR A 371 10.77 20.90 -10.38
C TYR A 371 11.20 20.95 -8.91
N ALA A 372 10.86 22.02 -8.18
CA ALA A 372 11.20 22.14 -6.76
C ALA A 372 10.56 21.02 -5.91
N TYR A 373 9.31 20.69 -6.20
CA TYR A 373 8.60 19.57 -5.57
C TYR A 373 9.22 18.22 -5.92
N ALA A 374 9.53 17.97 -7.19
CA ALA A 374 10.18 16.73 -7.62
C ALA A 374 11.55 16.54 -6.94
N ASP A 375 12.35 17.60 -6.85
CA ASP A 375 13.64 17.59 -6.16
C ASP A 375 13.48 17.28 -4.66
N SER A 376 12.47 17.85 -4.02
CA SER A 376 12.18 17.59 -2.60
C SER A 376 11.76 16.13 -2.35
N VAL A 377 10.97 15.52 -3.25
CA VAL A 377 10.66 14.08 -3.24
C VAL A 377 11.93 13.24 -3.37
N LYS A 378 12.81 13.58 -4.32
CA LYS A 378 14.08 12.87 -4.53
C LYS A 378 14.97 12.94 -3.28
N LYS A 379 15.06 14.11 -2.65
CA LYS A 379 15.86 14.34 -1.43
C LYS A 379 15.37 13.50 -0.25
N ILE A 380 14.08 13.51 0.07
CA ILE A 380 13.55 12.73 1.20
C ILE A 380 13.69 11.22 0.96
N CYS A 381 13.48 10.75 -0.27
CA CYS A 381 13.68 9.35 -0.65
C CYS A 381 15.15 8.93 -0.55
N TYR A 382 16.07 9.76 -1.06
CA TYR A 382 17.51 9.52 -0.99
C TYR A 382 18.00 9.42 0.46
N LYS A 383 17.60 10.38 1.32
CA LYS A 383 17.91 10.40 2.75
C LYS A 383 17.49 9.10 3.45
N ASN A 384 16.31 8.58 3.09
CA ASN A 384 15.74 7.37 3.68
C ASN A 384 16.13 6.08 2.95
N LYS A 385 17.05 6.14 1.96
CA LYS A 385 17.51 4.99 1.16
C LYS A 385 16.36 4.23 0.47
N ILE A 386 15.31 4.97 0.09
CA ILE A 386 14.18 4.43 -0.67
C ILE A 386 14.42 4.76 -2.14
N SER A 387 14.49 3.71 -2.97
CA SER A 387 14.50 3.88 -4.43
C SER A 387 13.16 4.46 -4.88
N LEU A 388 13.18 5.39 -5.84
CA LEU A 388 11.95 5.95 -6.43
C LEU A 388 11.05 4.85 -7.04
N GLU A 389 11.63 3.75 -7.53
CA GLU A 389 10.87 2.58 -8.02
C GLU A 389 10.00 1.91 -6.96
N LYS A 390 10.30 2.11 -5.67
CA LYS A 390 9.48 1.59 -4.55
C LYS A 390 8.38 2.57 -4.15
N LEU A 391 8.39 3.80 -4.67
CA LEU A 391 7.39 4.80 -4.37
C LEU A 391 6.13 4.48 -5.18
N ALA A 392 5.02 4.23 -4.49
CA ALA A 392 3.77 3.89 -5.14
C ALA A 392 3.08 5.13 -5.74
N PHE A 393 3.14 6.26 -5.02
CA PHE A 393 2.60 7.52 -5.50
C PHE A 393 3.19 8.73 -4.75
N VAL A 394 3.07 9.89 -5.38
CA VAL A 394 3.25 11.22 -4.78
C VAL A 394 1.90 11.92 -4.71
N ALA A 395 1.55 12.45 -3.54
CA ALA A 395 0.37 13.29 -3.34
C ALA A 395 0.80 14.75 -3.30
N SER A 396 0.38 15.56 -4.28
CA SER A 396 0.76 16.97 -4.37
C SER A 396 -0.43 17.90 -4.24
N HIS A 397 -0.54 18.61 -3.11
CA HIS A 397 -1.50 19.70 -3.01
C HIS A 397 -1.17 20.84 -3.98
N GLY A 398 0.13 21.11 -4.15
CA GLY A 398 0.65 22.29 -4.82
C GLY A 398 0.61 23.54 -3.95
N GLN A 399 0.93 24.68 -4.55
CA GLN A 399 0.87 26.00 -3.94
C GLN A 399 -0.44 26.68 -4.31
N THR A 400 -1.27 27.04 -3.34
CA THR A 400 -2.47 27.85 -3.63
C THR A 400 -2.07 29.28 -3.97
N VAL A 401 -2.49 29.74 -5.15
CA VAL A 401 -2.28 31.13 -5.61
C VAL A 401 -3.59 31.89 -5.80
N PHE A 402 -4.70 31.17 -5.94
CA PHE A 402 -6.04 31.76 -5.97
C PHE A 402 -7.08 30.81 -5.38
N HIS A 403 -8.02 31.34 -4.60
CA HIS A 403 -9.15 30.58 -4.07
C HIS A 403 -10.34 31.51 -3.79
N ASP A 404 -11.42 31.33 -4.54
CA ASP A 404 -12.70 32.02 -4.33
C ASP A 404 -13.83 30.98 -4.26
N ALA A 405 -14.25 30.70 -3.03
CA ALA A 405 -15.37 29.82 -2.73
C ALA A 405 -16.74 30.51 -2.82
N THR A 406 -16.77 31.85 -2.86
CA THR A 406 -18.02 32.61 -2.79
C THR A 406 -18.71 32.65 -4.15
N GLY A 407 -17.96 33.02 -5.20
CA GLY A 407 -18.51 33.26 -6.54
C GLY A 407 -19.68 34.27 -6.54
N ASN A 408 -20.13 34.67 -7.72
CA ASN A 408 -21.34 35.46 -7.88
C ASN A 408 -22.00 35.19 -9.24
N LYS A 409 -23.03 35.96 -9.62
CA LYS A 409 -23.73 35.78 -10.92
C LYS A 409 -22.83 35.96 -12.15
N GLU A 410 -21.73 36.67 -12.02
CA GLU A 410 -20.79 36.99 -13.10
C GLU A 410 -19.50 36.16 -13.04
N MET A 411 -19.17 35.61 -11.87
CA MET A 411 -17.94 34.82 -11.66
C MET A 411 -18.25 33.48 -11.00
N ASN A 412 -17.82 32.40 -11.65
CA ASN A 412 -17.88 31.07 -11.06
C ASN A 412 -16.88 30.96 -9.90
N ARG A 413 -17.23 30.17 -8.88
CA ARG A 413 -16.29 29.74 -7.85
C ARG A 413 -15.08 29.09 -8.51
N SER A 414 -13.89 29.39 -8.03
CA SER A 414 -12.66 28.91 -8.64
C SER A 414 -11.52 28.76 -7.64
N THR A 415 -10.57 27.89 -7.97
CA THR A 415 -9.36 27.73 -7.19
C THR A 415 -8.21 27.32 -8.10
N LEU A 416 -7.01 27.78 -7.79
CA LEU A 416 -5.81 27.52 -8.55
C LEU A 416 -4.67 27.13 -7.59
N GLN A 417 -4.20 25.90 -7.78
CA GLN A 417 -2.98 25.39 -7.16
C GLN A 417 -1.93 25.20 -8.26
N LEU A 418 -0.73 25.73 -8.04
CA LEU A 418 0.42 25.58 -8.94
C LEU A 418 1.36 24.46 -8.46
N GLY A 419 2.15 23.93 -9.39
CA GLY A 419 3.04 22.79 -9.18
C GLY A 419 2.73 21.69 -10.17
N GLU A 420 3.34 21.74 -11.35
CA GLU A 420 2.98 20.91 -12.50
C GLU A 420 3.14 19.41 -12.19
N PRO A 421 2.04 18.64 -12.08
CA PRO A 421 2.12 17.22 -11.73
C PRO A 421 2.82 16.38 -12.79
N SER A 422 2.81 16.80 -14.06
CA SER A 422 3.53 16.11 -15.14
C SER A 422 5.04 16.16 -14.96
N ILE A 423 5.57 17.29 -14.47
CA ILE A 423 7.00 17.43 -14.12
C ILE A 423 7.32 16.51 -12.95
N ILE A 424 6.49 16.53 -11.89
CA ILE A 424 6.70 15.65 -10.72
C ILE A 424 6.69 14.18 -11.15
N ALA A 425 5.72 13.75 -11.95
CA ALA A 425 5.58 12.37 -12.39
C ALA A 425 6.77 11.91 -13.25
N PHE A 426 7.17 12.74 -14.21
CA PHE A 426 8.32 12.49 -15.09
C PHE A 426 9.63 12.41 -14.30
N GLU A 427 9.90 13.41 -13.47
CA GLU A 427 11.16 13.51 -12.72
C GLU A 427 11.31 12.43 -11.65
N THR A 428 10.20 11.96 -11.07
CA THR A 428 10.20 10.93 -10.03
C THR A 428 9.92 9.53 -10.54
N ASN A 429 9.58 9.38 -11.83
CA ASN A 429 9.07 8.15 -12.44
C ASN A 429 8.00 7.46 -11.58
N THR A 430 7.10 8.24 -11.01
CA THR A 430 6.10 7.80 -10.02
C THR A 430 4.73 8.38 -10.35
N LEU A 431 3.66 7.66 -9.99
CA LEU A 431 2.29 8.15 -10.08
C LEU A 431 2.09 9.41 -9.23
N VAL A 432 1.43 10.44 -9.76
CA VAL A 432 1.14 11.67 -9.00
C VAL A 432 -0.37 11.85 -8.88
N VAL A 433 -0.86 12.07 -7.66
CA VAL A 433 -2.22 12.55 -7.42
C VAL A 433 -2.16 14.00 -6.98
N SER A 434 -2.83 14.89 -7.71
CA SER A 434 -2.82 16.33 -7.45
C SER A 434 -4.20 16.96 -7.59
N ASN A 435 -4.33 18.28 -7.45
CA ASN A 435 -5.57 19.04 -7.69
C ASN A 435 -6.79 18.54 -6.88
N PHE A 436 -6.61 18.42 -5.55
CA PHE A 436 -7.64 17.85 -4.67
C PHE A 436 -8.89 18.73 -4.53
N ARG A 437 -8.79 20.05 -4.73
CA ARG A 437 -9.87 21.01 -4.42
C ARG A 437 -10.93 21.12 -5.51
N SER A 438 -10.54 21.13 -6.79
CA SER A 438 -11.46 21.47 -7.89
C SER A 438 -12.70 20.58 -7.96
N LYS A 439 -12.57 19.30 -7.61
CA LYS A 439 -13.68 18.34 -7.74
C LYS A 439 -14.73 18.49 -6.64
N ASP A 440 -14.33 18.93 -5.45
CA ASP A 440 -15.27 19.31 -4.39
C ASP A 440 -16.06 20.57 -4.78
N MET A 441 -15.37 21.58 -5.31
CA MET A 441 -16.02 22.80 -5.83
C MET A 441 -16.99 22.50 -6.97
N ALA A 442 -16.61 21.61 -7.90
CA ALA A 442 -17.49 21.14 -8.96
C ALA A 442 -18.73 20.39 -8.43
N ALA A 443 -18.65 19.79 -7.24
CA ALA A 443 -19.78 19.18 -6.55
C ALA A 443 -20.65 20.19 -5.77
N GLY A 444 -20.33 21.48 -5.82
CA GLY A 444 -21.02 22.57 -5.13
C GLY A 444 -20.41 22.96 -3.79
N GLY A 445 -19.28 22.35 -3.40
CA GLY A 445 -18.56 22.69 -2.18
C GLY A 445 -17.68 23.92 -2.31
N GLU A 446 -16.96 24.21 -1.24
CA GLU A 446 -16.00 25.31 -1.14
C GLU A 446 -14.58 24.88 -1.55
N GLY A 447 -14.28 23.57 -1.66
CA GLY A 447 -12.92 23.08 -1.93
C GLY A 447 -11.99 23.12 -0.72
N ALA A 448 -12.52 23.45 0.46
CA ALA A 448 -11.84 23.53 1.75
C ALA A 448 -12.86 23.45 2.90
N PRO A 449 -12.41 23.11 4.12
CA PRO A 449 -11.19 22.35 4.43
C PRO A 449 -11.34 20.88 4.02
N LEU A 450 -10.27 20.27 3.50
CA LEU A 450 -10.26 18.84 3.11
C LEU A 450 -9.71 17.91 4.20
N VAL A 451 -8.93 18.46 5.13
CA VAL A 451 -8.29 17.74 6.24
C VAL A 451 -9.29 16.98 7.13
N PRO A 452 -10.53 17.46 7.41
CA PRO A 452 -11.43 16.75 8.32
C PRO A 452 -11.74 15.29 7.94
N LEU A 453 -11.79 14.94 6.64
CA LEU A 453 -11.96 13.52 6.26
C LEU A 453 -10.76 12.66 6.71
N THR A 454 -9.56 13.21 6.58
CA THR A 454 -8.34 12.49 6.95
C THR A 454 -8.20 12.36 8.45
N GLU A 455 -8.68 13.34 9.20
CA GLU A 455 -8.80 13.26 10.67
C GLU A 455 -9.82 12.19 11.08
N TRP A 456 -10.96 12.11 10.39
CA TRP A 456 -11.92 11.02 10.59
C TRP A 456 -11.27 9.66 10.34
N ILE A 457 -10.52 9.50 9.25
CA ILE A 457 -9.85 8.24 8.93
C ILE A 457 -8.81 7.85 10.00
N LEU A 458 -8.05 8.81 10.52
CA LEU A 458 -6.95 8.54 11.46
C LEU A 458 -7.40 8.38 12.91
N TYR A 459 -8.41 9.12 13.34
CA TYR A 459 -8.68 9.33 14.77
C TYR A 459 -10.06 8.90 15.22
N GLN A 460 -10.95 8.51 14.30
CA GLN A 460 -12.26 7.98 14.68
C GLN A 460 -12.12 6.65 15.42
N ASP A 461 -12.72 6.59 16.61
CA ASP A 461 -12.85 5.36 17.39
C ASP A 461 -14.14 5.42 18.23
N GLN A 462 -14.21 4.61 19.29
CA GLN A 462 -15.35 4.52 20.20
C GLN A 462 -15.53 5.72 21.15
N HIS A 463 -14.73 6.78 21.03
CA HIS A 463 -14.78 7.99 21.87
C HIS A 463 -15.14 9.24 21.07
N ASP A 464 -15.89 10.14 21.68
CA ASP A 464 -16.15 11.46 21.11
C ASP A 464 -14.91 12.33 21.27
N LYS A 465 -14.34 12.79 20.15
CA LYS A 465 -13.09 13.54 20.16
C LYS A 465 -13.23 14.91 19.53
N VAL A 466 -12.38 15.82 19.97
CA VAL A 466 -12.18 17.10 19.31
C VAL A 466 -10.73 17.21 18.89
N LEU A 467 -10.50 17.54 17.62
CA LEU A 467 -9.18 17.91 17.11
C LEU A 467 -9.09 19.42 17.06
N LEU A 468 -8.00 19.97 17.60
CA LEU A 468 -7.71 21.39 17.67
C LEU A 468 -6.41 21.67 16.92
N ASN A 469 -6.47 22.49 15.88
CA ASN A 469 -5.27 23.06 15.28
C ASN A 469 -5.07 24.49 15.76
N ILE A 470 -3.90 24.79 16.34
CA ILE A 470 -3.51 26.13 16.80
C ILE A 470 -2.49 26.71 15.82
N GLY A 471 -2.98 27.14 14.65
CA GLY A 471 -2.20 27.87 13.65
C GLY A 471 -2.25 29.39 13.87
N GLY A 472 -2.26 30.19 12.81
CA GLY A 472 -2.59 31.62 12.91
C GLY A 472 -4.02 31.81 13.46
N ILE A 473 -4.97 31.04 12.95
CA ILE A 473 -6.33 30.87 13.46
C ILE A 473 -6.42 29.52 14.17
N GLY A 474 -7.18 29.47 15.27
CA GLY A 474 -7.54 28.23 15.95
C GLY A 474 -8.77 27.61 15.31
N ASN A 475 -8.71 26.33 14.95
CA ASN A 475 -9.85 25.59 14.39
C ASN A 475 -10.08 24.26 15.11
N LEU A 476 -11.35 23.88 15.22
CA LEU A 476 -11.80 22.65 15.87
C LEU A 476 -12.53 21.76 14.87
N THR A 477 -12.29 20.46 14.95
CA THR A 477 -13.09 19.39 14.30
C THR A 477 -13.62 18.46 15.39
N TYR A 478 -14.94 18.33 15.51
CA TYR A 478 -15.58 17.30 16.36
C TYR A 478 -15.76 16.00 15.57
N LEU A 479 -15.26 14.89 16.13
CA LEU A 479 -15.44 13.53 15.63
C LEU A 479 -16.41 12.76 16.55
N PRO A 480 -17.59 12.35 16.06
CA PRO A 480 -18.50 11.49 16.81
C PRO A 480 -18.00 10.03 16.88
N SER A 481 -18.25 9.39 18.03
CA SER A 481 -17.96 7.98 18.30
C SER A 481 -18.86 6.98 17.57
N ASP A 482 -20.05 7.41 17.14
CA ASP A 482 -21.10 6.54 16.61
C ASP A 482 -20.91 6.11 15.13
N GLY A 483 -19.80 6.50 14.52
CA GLY A 483 -19.46 6.17 13.14
C GLY A 483 -20.23 6.99 12.09
N ASP A 484 -21.07 7.94 12.48
CA ASP A 484 -21.80 8.80 11.55
C ASP A 484 -21.02 10.09 11.23
N LYS A 485 -20.19 10.01 10.19
CA LYS A 485 -19.42 11.14 9.66
C LYS A 485 -20.25 12.38 9.30
N SER A 486 -21.56 12.26 9.08
CA SER A 486 -22.41 13.43 8.77
C SER A 486 -22.60 14.35 9.96
N LYS A 487 -22.38 13.86 11.19
CA LYS A 487 -22.49 14.60 12.45
C LYS A 487 -21.21 15.35 12.84
N MET A 488 -20.14 15.22 12.06
CA MET A 488 -18.92 16.01 12.23
C MET A 488 -19.22 17.50 12.15
N VAL A 489 -18.55 18.29 12.98
CA VAL A 489 -18.67 19.75 12.99
C VAL A 489 -17.27 20.35 12.98
N GLY A 490 -17.01 21.22 12.03
CA GLY A 490 -15.77 22.00 11.94
C GLY A 490 -16.06 23.50 12.05
N PHE A 491 -15.25 24.25 12.79
CA PHE A 491 -15.33 25.73 12.85
C PHE A 491 -14.08 26.37 13.45
N ASP A 492 -13.92 27.67 13.24
CA ASP A 492 -12.86 28.48 13.83
C ASP A 492 -13.27 29.01 15.22
N THR A 493 -12.36 28.90 16.19
CA THR A 493 -12.57 29.42 17.55
C THR A 493 -12.29 30.92 17.64
N GLY A 494 -11.36 31.41 16.83
CA GLY A 494 -10.79 32.76 16.89
C GLY A 494 -9.30 32.73 16.54
N PRO A 495 -8.52 33.76 16.91
CA PRO A 495 -7.09 33.74 16.68
C PRO A 495 -6.41 32.61 17.46
N GLY A 496 -5.48 31.92 16.80
CA GLY A 496 -4.52 31.01 17.42
C GLY A 496 -3.29 31.81 17.85
N ASN A 497 -2.23 31.76 17.04
CA ASN A 497 -0.99 32.50 17.26
C ASN A 497 -0.99 33.90 16.61
N MET A 498 -1.98 34.24 15.77
CA MET A 498 -1.94 35.46 14.94
C MET A 498 -1.75 36.73 15.75
N MET A 499 -2.63 37.01 16.73
CA MET A 499 -2.51 38.22 17.55
C MET A 499 -1.26 38.21 18.45
N ILE A 500 -0.83 37.03 18.91
CA ILE A 500 0.39 36.86 19.70
C ILE A 500 1.61 37.28 18.86
N ASN A 501 1.72 36.74 17.64
CA ASN A 501 2.81 37.01 16.71
C ASN A 501 2.83 38.47 16.26
N GLU A 502 1.67 39.05 15.93
CA GLU A 502 1.55 40.47 15.59
C GLU A 502 1.97 41.37 16.78
N GLY A 503 1.59 41.00 18.01
CA GLY A 503 2.05 41.67 19.23
C GLY A 503 3.57 41.60 19.41
N MET A 504 4.15 40.42 19.28
CA MET A 504 5.60 40.21 19.37
C MET A 504 6.36 41.00 18.29
N SER A 505 5.84 41.01 17.06
CA SER A 505 6.43 41.74 15.95
C SER A 505 6.36 43.24 16.17
N HIS A 506 5.20 43.76 16.60
CA HIS A 506 5.03 45.19 16.80
C HIS A 506 5.84 45.72 18.00
N LEU A 507 5.71 45.07 19.16
CA LEU A 507 6.23 45.55 20.44
C LEU A 507 7.69 45.17 20.69
N LEU A 508 8.14 44.01 20.19
CA LEU A 508 9.45 43.43 20.52
C LEU A 508 10.32 43.13 19.30
N LYS A 509 9.83 43.34 18.08
CA LYS A 509 10.54 43.05 16.81
C LYS A 509 10.97 41.58 16.70
N LYS A 510 10.15 40.67 17.21
CA LYS A 510 10.32 39.21 17.10
C LYS A 510 9.11 38.60 16.41
N ASP A 511 9.31 37.53 15.64
CA ASP A 511 8.23 36.95 14.82
C ASP A 511 7.16 36.23 15.64
N TYR A 512 7.53 35.63 16.79
CA TYR A 512 6.63 34.89 17.67
C TYR A 512 7.17 34.84 19.10
N ASP A 513 6.33 34.43 20.06
CA ASP A 513 6.71 34.24 21.45
C ASP A 513 7.29 32.83 21.65
N ASN A 514 8.62 32.72 21.58
CA ASN A 514 9.32 31.44 21.69
C ASN A 514 9.00 30.77 23.04
N LYS A 515 8.36 29.59 22.96
CA LYS A 515 7.88 28.82 24.12
C LYS A 515 6.91 29.56 25.06
N GLY A 516 6.40 30.73 24.66
CA GLY A 516 5.59 31.55 25.56
C GLY A 516 6.40 32.28 26.64
N GLU A 517 7.70 32.52 26.43
CA GLU A 517 8.61 33.11 27.42
C GLU A 517 8.22 34.54 27.82
N VAL A 518 7.71 35.34 26.88
CA VAL A 518 7.23 36.70 27.17
C VAL A 518 5.90 36.63 27.90
N ALA A 519 4.94 35.84 27.39
CA ALA A 519 3.65 35.62 28.03
C ALA A 519 3.81 35.12 29.48
N SER A 520 4.78 34.23 29.76
CA SER A 520 5.00 33.65 31.10
C SER A 520 5.32 34.67 32.20
N LYS A 521 5.74 35.88 31.81
CA LYS A 521 6.12 36.97 32.72
C LYS A 521 5.00 38.00 32.91
N GLY A 522 3.93 37.89 32.13
CA GLY A 522 2.83 38.84 32.15
C GLY A 522 1.75 38.51 33.16
N GLN A 523 0.87 39.48 33.39
CA GLN A 523 -0.35 39.38 34.16
C GLN A 523 -1.55 39.71 33.27
N LEU A 524 -2.71 39.14 33.61
CA LEU A 524 -3.92 39.31 32.82
C LEU A 524 -4.45 40.75 32.94
N ILE A 525 -4.60 41.42 31.80
CA ILE A 525 -5.32 42.69 31.70
C ILE A 525 -6.80 42.38 31.49
N ILE A 526 -7.57 42.35 32.58
CA ILE A 526 -8.99 41.95 32.57
C ILE A 526 -9.82 42.77 31.55
N PRO A 527 -9.74 44.12 31.50
CA PRO A 527 -10.54 44.90 30.54
C PRO A 527 -10.23 44.57 29.08
N MET A 528 -8.96 44.27 28.77
CA MET A 528 -8.53 43.89 27.43
C MET A 528 -9.09 42.53 27.03
N LEU A 529 -9.03 41.54 27.93
CA LEU A 529 -9.62 40.22 27.65
C LEU A 529 -11.14 40.29 27.47
N GLU A 530 -11.83 41.08 28.30
CA GLU A 530 -13.28 41.27 28.18
C GLU A 530 -13.67 41.91 26.84
N GLU A 531 -12.90 42.89 26.37
CA GLU A 531 -13.09 43.51 25.06
C GLU A 531 -12.91 42.50 23.91
N LEU A 532 -11.81 41.73 23.95
CA LEU A 532 -11.52 40.71 22.95
C LEU A 532 -12.59 39.59 22.93
N MET A 533 -13.03 39.12 24.09
CA MET A 533 -14.10 38.12 24.20
C MET A 533 -15.47 38.68 23.82
N ASN A 534 -15.65 40.00 23.85
CA ASN A 534 -16.88 40.67 23.41
C ASN A 534 -16.98 40.86 21.89
N HIS A 535 -15.91 40.55 21.15
CA HIS A 535 -15.88 40.63 19.70
C HIS A 535 -17.03 39.83 19.06
N TRP A 536 -17.66 40.40 18.02
CA TRP A 536 -18.88 39.86 17.42
C TRP A 536 -18.70 38.42 16.92
N PHE A 537 -17.54 38.12 16.33
CA PHE A 537 -17.20 36.79 15.85
C PHE A 537 -17.15 35.74 16.97
N ILE A 538 -16.60 36.12 18.13
CA ILE A 538 -16.50 35.20 19.30
C ILE A 538 -17.90 34.83 19.80
N LYS A 539 -18.85 35.77 19.74
CA LYS A 539 -20.26 35.57 20.13
C LYS A 539 -21.09 34.77 19.12
N LYS A 540 -20.69 34.70 17.85
CA LYS A 540 -21.39 33.94 16.80
C LYS A 540 -21.52 32.46 17.17
N THR A 541 -22.67 31.86 16.85
CA THR A 541 -22.95 30.43 17.00
C THR A 541 -22.16 29.60 16.00
N ILE A 542 -21.86 28.34 16.35
CA ILE A 542 -21.19 27.38 15.45
C ILE A 542 -22.19 26.81 14.41
N PRO A 543 -21.75 26.44 13.19
CA PRO A 543 -20.39 26.60 12.65
C PRO A 543 -20.08 28.05 12.23
N LYS A 544 -18.81 28.44 12.28
CA LYS A 544 -18.32 29.78 11.93
C LYS A 544 -16.88 29.72 11.43
N SER A 545 -16.48 30.66 10.58
CA SER A 545 -15.10 30.79 10.10
C SER A 545 -14.64 32.25 10.12
N THR A 546 -13.33 32.46 10.28
CA THR A 546 -12.67 33.77 10.34
C THR A 546 -11.25 33.69 9.77
N GLY A 547 -10.57 34.83 9.67
CA GLY A 547 -9.24 34.90 9.10
C GLY A 547 -8.50 36.15 9.54
N ARG A 548 -7.46 36.48 8.76
CA ARG A 548 -6.63 37.66 8.97
C ARG A 548 -7.44 38.96 8.85
N ASP A 549 -8.54 38.96 8.11
CA ASP A 549 -9.38 40.14 7.93
C ASP A 549 -10.05 40.61 9.24
N GLU A 550 -10.27 39.71 10.20
CA GLU A 550 -10.91 40.03 11.49
C GLU A 550 -9.90 40.19 12.62
N PHE A 551 -8.92 39.28 12.73
CA PHE A 551 -7.97 39.24 13.86
C PHE A 551 -6.52 39.53 13.44
N GLY A 552 -6.33 40.11 12.26
CA GLY A 552 -5.02 40.43 11.70
C GLY A 552 -4.37 41.66 12.32
N LYS A 553 -3.46 42.24 11.54
CA LYS A 553 -2.58 43.31 11.98
C LYS A 553 -3.36 44.55 12.40
N GLU A 554 -4.32 45.00 11.59
CA GLU A 554 -5.09 46.21 11.84
C GLU A 554 -5.77 46.16 13.21
N TYR A 555 -6.58 45.12 13.46
CA TYR A 555 -7.29 44.95 14.73
C TYR A 555 -6.32 44.76 15.91
N THR A 556 -5.25 43.97 15.73
CA THR A 556 -4.26 43.76 16.80
C THR A 556 -3.58 45.07 17.20
N LEU A 557 -3.22 45.92 16.23
CA LEU A 557 -2.59 47.21 16.49
C LEU A 557 -3.55 48.21 17.15
N GLU A 558 -4.84 48.17 16.83
CA GLU A 558 -5.86 48.97 17.53
C GLU A 558 -5.94 48.63 19.01
N ILE A 559 -5.95 47.33 19.34
CA ILE A 559 -5.94 46.85 20.72
C ILE A 559 -4.64 47.28 21.42
N ILE A 560 -3.48 47.05 20.81
CA ILE A 560 -2.18 47.46 21.38
C ILE A 560 -2.14 48.97 21.65
N LYS A 561 -2.65 49.79 20.73
CA LYS A 561 -2.70 51.25 20.89
C LYS A 561 -3.57 51.67 22.08
N LYS A 562 -4.67 50.95 22.34
CA LYS A 562 -5.58 51.22 23.45
C LYS A 562 -4.97 50.87 24.80
N TYR A 563 -4.19 49.79 24.86
CA TYR A 563 -3.51 49.31 26.08
C TYR A 563 -2.01 49.63 26.10
N LYS A 564 -1.59 50.73 25.43
CA LYS A 564 -0.18 51.10 25.24
C LYS A 564 0.58 51.42 26.55
N ASP A 565 -0.14 51.77 27.61
CA ASP A 565 0.41 52.16 28.90
C ASP A 565 0.61 50.94 29.84
N GLU A 566 0.11 49.77 29.42
CA GLU A 566 0.31 48.49 30.12
C GLU A 566 1.68 47.90 29.78
N LYS A 567 2.16 46.96 30.60
CA LYS A 567 3.43 46.28 30.31
C LYS A 567 3.29 45.40 29.07
N ILE A 568 4.36 45.32 28.28
CA ILE A 568 4.40 44.52 27.06
C ILE A 568 4.09 43.05 27.38
N GLU A 569 4.67 42.51 28.45
CA GLU A 569 4.44 41.14 28.91
C GLU A 569 2.96 40.89 29.23
N ASP A 570 2.28 41.86 29.85
CA ASP A 570 0.86 41.78 30.23
C ASP A 570 -0.04 41.76 28.99
N VAL A 571 0.29 42.56 27.97
CA VAL A 571 -0.41 42.59 26.66
C VAL A 571 -0.25 41.25 25.93
N ILE A 572 0.98 40.72 25.84
CA ILE A 572 1.25 39.43 25.18
C ILE A 572 0.61 38.26 25.93
N TYR A 573 0.64 38.28 27.27
CA TYR A 573 -0.06 37.29 28.09
C TYR A 573 -1.57 37.36 27.89
N THR A 574 -2.14 38.56 27.79
CA THR A 574 -3.58 38.74 27.56
C THR A 574 -4.01 38.25 26.18
N PHE A 575 -3.22 38.46 25.13
CA PHE A 575 -3.47 37.83 23.82
C PHE A 575 -3.38 36.31 23.89
N THR A 576 -2.40 35.78 24.63
CA THR A 576 -2.24 34.33 24.84
C THR A 576 -3.47 33.74 25.55
N LEU A 577 -3.97 34.38 26.61
CA LEU A 577 -5.19 33.95 27.28
C LEU A 577 -6.45 34.16 26.45
N PHE A 578 -6.50 35.16 25.58
CA PHE A 578 -7.61 35.31 24.64
C PHE A 578 -7.74 34.11 23.72
N THR A 579 -6.63 33.62 23.15
CA THR A 579 -6.60 32.37 22.37
C THR A 579 -7.18 31.21 23.17
N VAL A 580 -6.70 30.99 24.40
CA VAL A 580 -7.19 29.93 25.29
C VAL A 580 -8.70 30.06 25.56
N LYS A 581 -9.18 31.26 25.92
CA LYS A 581 -10.60 31.49 26.23
C LYS A 581 -11.50 31.32 25.00
N SER A 582 -11.02 31.67 23.81
CA SER A 582 -11.74 31.45 22.56
C SER A 582 -11.94 29.95 22.28
N ILE A 583 -10.90 29.13 22.51
CA ILE A 583 -10.93 27.68 22.33
C ILE A 583 -11.87 27.02 23.35
N VAL A 584 -11.72 27.37 24.64
CA VAL A 584 -12.58 26.87 25.72
C VAL A 584 -14.05 27.21 25.44
N LYS A 585 -14.33 28.42 24.91
CA LYS A 585 -15.68 28.78 24.49
C LYS A 585 -16.18 27.89 23.34
N GLY A 586 -15.35 27.63 22.33
CA GLY A 586 -15.70 26.72 21.22
C GLY A 586 -16.07 25.32 21.70
N ILE A 587 -15.29 24.76 22.62
CA ILE A 587 -15.57 23.44 23.24
C ILE A 587 -16.88 23.49 24.03
N LYS A 588 -17.13 24.54 24.83
CA LYS A 588 -18.41 24.73 25.52
C LYS A 588 -19.59 24.85 24.55
N ASP A 589 -19.39 25.47 23.40
CA ASP A 589 -20.45 25.59 22.39
C ASP A 589 -20.77 24.24 21.74
N ILE A 590 -19.80 23.33 21.58
CA ILE A 590 -20.05 21.93 21.20
C ILE A 590 -20.87 21.21 22.28
N LEU A 591 -20.46 21.28 23.55
CA LEU A 591 -21.17 20.62 24.66
C LEU A 591 -22.63 21.08 24.81
N LYS A 592 -22.91 22.37 24.56
CA LYS A 592 -24.29 22.91 24.58
C LYS A 592 -25.22 22.28 23.54
N THR A 593 -24.68 21.63 22.52
CA THR A 593 -25.49 20.91 21.52
C THR A 593 -25.94 19.52 22.00
N GLY A 594 -25.64 19.14 23.25
CA GLY A 594 -25.97 17.83 23.81
C GLY A 594 -24.94 16.75 23.49
N ARG A 595 -23.80 17.12 22.89
CA ARG A 595 -22.68 16.23 22.59
C ARG A 595 -21.78 16.05 23.80
N THR A 596 -21.12 14.90 23.87
CA THR A 596 -20.04 14.60 24.81
C THR A 596 -18.68 14.84 24.15
N ILE A 597 -17.63 14.99 24.96
CA ILE A 597 -16.24 15.07 24.49
C ILE A 597 -15.41 14.32 25.53
N ASP A 598 -14.79 13.22 25.11
CA ASP A 598 -13.92 12.42 25.97
C ASP A 598 -12.48 12.95 25.94
N SER A 599 -12.02 13.38 24.75
CA SER A 599 -10.65 13.87 24.57
C SER A 599 -10.50 15.00 23.55
N LEU A 600 -9.46 15.81 23.77
CA LEU A 600 -9.00 16.91 22.92
C LEU A 600 -7.60 16.60 22.41
N LEU A 601 -7.46 16.44 21.09
CA LEU A 601 -6.18 16.26 20.42
C LEU A 601 -5.70 17.57 19.80
N ILE A 602 -4.54 18.07 20.23
CA ILE A 602 -4.03 19.39 19.84
C ILE A 602 -2.86 19.24 18.87
N ALA A 603 -2.90 20.04 17.79
CA ALA A 603 -1.88 20.12 16.74
C ALA A 603 -1.59 21.59 16.35
N GLY A 604 -0.61 21.77 15.46
CA GLY A 604 -0.20 23.06 14.89
C GLY A 604 0.79 23.83 15.77
N GLY A 605 1.40 24.88 15.24
CA GLY A 605 2.54 25.56 15.89
C GLY A 605 2.31 26.07 17.33
N GLY A 606 1.05 26.28 17.74
CA GLY A 606 0.71 26.65 19.11
C GLY A 606 1.11 25.61 20.17
N ILE A 607 1.32 24.33 19.81
CA ILE A 607 1.81 23.30 20.74
C ILE A 607 3.17 23.61 21.34
N HIS A 608 3.98 24.44 20.67
CA HIS A 608 5.32 24.83 21.11
C HIS A 608 5.28 25.96 22.13
N ASN A 609 4.17 26.69 22.26
CA ASN A 609 3.97 27.71 23.28
C ASN A 609 3.56 27.05 24.61
N ILE A 610 4.53 26.89 25.52
CA ILE A 610 4.33 26.17 26.79
C ILE A 610 3.31 26.91 27.67
N THR A 611 3.38 28.24 27.73
CA THR A 611 2.46 29.07 28.50
C THR A 611 1.02 28.92 28.01
N LEU A 612 0.80 28.94 26.69
CA LEU A 612 -0.51 28.69 26.08
C LEU A 612 -1.03 27.30 26.43
N MET A 613 -0.20 26.27 26.22
CA MET A 613 -0.60 24.87 26.45
C MET A 613 -0.91 24.56 27.91
N GLN A 614 -0.17 25.14 28.87
CA GLN A 614 -0.46 25.01 30.30
C GLN A 614 -1.82 25.61 30.66
N ASN A 615 -2.06 26.85 30.26
CA ASN A 615 -3.32 27.55 30.53
C ASN A 615 -4.54 26.89 29.86
N LEU A 616 -4.34 26.32 28.67
CA LEU A 616 -5.38 25.56 27.97
C LEU A 616 -5.65 24.24 28.69
N LYS A 617 -4.61 23.45 28.99
CA LYS A 617 -4.76 22.14 29.63
C LYS A 617 -5.45 22.24 30.99
N GLU A 618 -5.11 23.24 31.80
CA GLU A 618 -5.77 23.50 33.09
C GLU A 618 -7.28 23.68 32.91
N GLN A 619 -7.71 24.57 32.01
CA GLN A 619 -9.13 24.87 31.81
C GLN A 619 -9.92 23.73 31.14
N ILE A 620 -9.28 22.89 30.33
CA ILE A 620 -9.93 21.75 29.68
C ILE A 620 -10.04 20.56 30.64
N ASN A 621 -9.02 20.33 31.48
CA ASN A 621 -9.08 19.30 32.52
C ASN A 621 -10.20 19.57 33.53
N ASP A 622 -10.47 20.83 33.87
CA ASP A 622 -11.61 21.23 34.71
C ASP A 622 -12.97 20.82 34.11
N MET A 623 -13.03 20.58 32.80
CA MET A 623 -14.23 20.10 32.09
C MET A 623 -14.31 18.57 32.03
N GLY A 624 -13.34 17.84 32.59
CA GLY A 624 -13.27 16.38 32.55
C GLY A 624 -12.83 15.80 31.20
N ILE A 625 -12.21 16.62 30.33
CA ILE A 625 -11.77 16.23 28.98
C ILE A 625 -10.27 15.96 29.01
N GLU A 626 -9.83 14.81 28.51
CA GLU A 626 -8.42 14.48 28.43
C GLU A 626 -7.72 15.25 27.30
N VAL A 627 -6.54 15.80 27.56
CA VAL A 627 -5.79 16.60 26.58
C VAL A 627 -4.54 15.86 26.12
N TYR A 628 -4.47 15.62 24.82
CA TYR A 628 -3.36 14.98 24.12
C TYR A 628 -2.73 15.93 23.11
N LYS A 629 -1.42 15.81 22.91
CA LYS A 629 -0.74 16.41 21.76
C LYS A 629 -0.68 15.40 20.62
N GLN A 630 -0.74 15.87 19.37
CA GLN A 630 -0.63 15.00 18.20
C GLN A 630 0.68 14.18 18.22
N GLU A 631 1.77 14.76 18.73
CA GLU A 631 3.07 14.11 18.88
C GLU A 631 3.03 12.91 19.82
N GLU A 632 2.16 12.92 20.82
CA GLU A 632 2.00 11.81 21.78
C GLU A 632 1.36 10.58 21.13
N LEU A 633 0.70 10.75 19.98
CA LEU A 633 0.13 9.68 19.16
C LEU A 633 1.06 9.20 18.04
N GLY A 634 2.29 9.74 17.96
CA GLY A 634 3.29 9.35 16.95
C GLY A 634 3.15 10.06 15.60
N TYR A 635 2.28 11.08 15.50
CA TYR A 635 2.16 11.92 14.31
C TYR A 635 2.77 13.31 14.58
N SER A 636 3.52 13.84 13.61
CA SER A 636 4.01 15.22 13.72
C SER A 636 2.89 16.22 13.38
N SER A 637 2.72 17.26 14.21
CA SER A 637 1.85 18.39 13.87
C SER A 637 2.27 19.09 12.59
N ASP A 638 3.57 19.22 12.35
CA ASP A 638 4.12 19.85 11.15
C ASP A 638 3.84 19.01 9.90
N ALA A 639 3.85 17.68 10.04
CA ALA A 639 3.56 16.75 8.95
C ALA A 639 2.05 16.59 8.65
N LYS A 640 1.17 17.10 9.52
CA LYS A 640 -0.28 16.82 9.51
C LYS A 640 -0.91 17.04 8.14
N GLU A 641 -0.67 18.20 7.53
CA GLU A 641 -1.30 18.55 6.25
C GLU A 641 -0.71 17.73 5.10
N ALA A 642 0.60 17.51 5.07
CA ALA A 642 1.24 16.65 4.07
C ALA A 642 0.72 15.19 4.16
N ILE A 643 0.53 14.67 5.39
CA ILE A 643 -0.08 13.36 5.64
C ILE A 643 -1.52 13.32 5.13
N ALA A 644 -2.30 14.38 5.34
CA ALA A 644 -3.66 14.45 4.84
C ALA A 644 -3.70 14.25 3.31
N PHE A 645 -2.78 14.85 2.56
CA PHE A 645 -2.71 14.63 1.12
C PHE A 645 -2.30 13.20 0.72
N VAL A 646 -1.41 12.54 1.48
CA VAL A 646 -1.12 11.11 1.28
C VAL A 646 -2.40 10.27 1.41
N ILE A 647 -3.20 10.53 2.45
CA ILE A 647 -4.45 9.82 2.69
C ILE A 647 -5.46 10.12 1.58
N LEU A 648 -5.64 11.38 1.19
CA LEU A 648 -6.56 11.75 0.11
C LEU A 648 -6.16 11.11 -1.22
N ALA A 649 -4.88 11.08 -1.56
CA ALA A 649 -4.38 10.37 -2.73
C ALA A 649 -4.67 8.87 -2.65
N ASN A 650 -4.45 8.25 -1.48
CA ASN A 650 -4.78 6.84 -1.29
C ASN A 650 -6.28 6.55 -1.43
N GLN A 651 -7.16 7.45 -0.98
CA GLN A 651 -8.61 7.36 -1.23
C GLN A 651 -8.88 7.40 -2.75
N THR A 652 -8.31 8.37 -3.47
CA THR A 652 -8.47 8.50 -4.93
C THR A 652 -8.05 7.24 -5.67
N LEU A 653 -6.88 6.69 -5.33
CA LEU A 653 -6.33 5.48 -5.95
C LEU A 653 -7.08 4.21 -5.57
N SER A 654 -7.78 4.21 -4.43
CA SER A 654 -8.60 3.11 -3.95
C SER A 654 -10.08 3.24 -4.35
N ASP A 655 -10.40 4.17 -5.26
CA ASP A 655 -11.76 4.46 -5.73
C ASP A 655 -12.73 4.91 -4.62
N LYS A 656 -12.21 5.64 -3.63
CA LYS A 656 -12.97 6.13 -2.47
C LYS A 656 -13.17 7.66 -2.51
N PRO A 657 -14.26 8.19 -1.91
CA PRO A 657 -14.48 9.64 -1.80
C PRO A 657 -13.41 10.34 -0.94
N GLY A 658 -13.16 11.61 -1.24
CA GLY A 658 -12.16 12.43 -0.54
C GLY A 658 -12.71 13.66 0.19
N ASN A 659 -14.02 13.92 0.14
CA ASN A 659 -14.66 15.07 0.80
C ASN A 659 -15.78 14.65 1.78
N VAL A 660 -16.16 15.59 2.64
CA VAL A 660 -17.30 15.46 3.56
C VAL A 660 -18.30 16.59 3.25
N PRO A 661 -19.48 16.29 2.68
CA PRO A 661 -20.51 17.28 2.34
C PRO A 661 -20.91 18.22 3.48
N SER A 662 -21.03 17.72 4.70
CA SER A 662 -21.37 18.54 5.89
C SER A 662 -20.27 19.52 6.29
N VAL A 663 -19.05 19.34 5.78
CA VAL A 663 -17.89 20.21 6.03
C VAL A 663 -17.71 21.19 4.89
N THR A 664 -17.62 20.71 3.65
CA THR A 664 -17.27 21.55 2.50
C THR A 664 -18.48 22.23 1.85
N GLY A 665 -19.71 21.86 2.21
CA GLY A 665 -20.92 22.34 1.56
C GLY A 665 -21.22 21.68 0.22
N ALA A 666 -20.45 20.67 -0.20
CA ALA A 666 -20.72 19.93 -1.43
C ALA A 666 -22.07 19.19 -1.40
N ASN A 667 -22.72 19.06 -2.54
CA ASN A 667 -24.03 18.40 -2.64
C ASN A 667 -23.96 16.87 -2.45
N LYS A 668 -22.76 16.28 -2.62
CA LYS A 668 -22.53 14.84 -2.52
C LYS A 668 -21.05 14.54 -2.25
N THR A 669 -20.79 13.34 -1.77
CA THR A 669 -19.44 12.80 -1.68
C THR A 669 -18.86 12.55 -3.07
N VAL A 670 -17.62 12.94 -3.30
CA VAL A 670 -16.89 12.80 -4.57
C VAL A 670 -15.44 12.35 -4.34
N LYS A 671 -14.90 11.59 -5.29
CA LYS A 671 -13.47 11.27 -5.33
C LYS A 671 -12.69 12.53 -5.69
N LEU A 672 -11.74 12.93 -4.86
CA LEU A 672 -10.92 14.12 -5.12
C LEU A 672 -9.69 13.78 -5.96
N GLY A 673 -9.00 14.82 -6.42
CA GLY A 673 -7.74 14.70 -7.12
C GLY A 673 -7.81 14.25 -8.58
N SER A 674 -6.70 14.47 -9.27
CA SER A 674 -6.38 14.06 -10.64
C SER A 674 -5.16 13.16 -10.62
N VAL A 675 -5.18 12.09 -11.42
CA VAL A 675 -4.08 11.12 -11.50
C VAL A 675 -3.25 11.40 -12.75
N THR A 676 -1.97 11.67 -12.56
CA THR A 676 -0.96 11.83 -13.62
C THR A 676 -0.04 10.61 -13.60
N TYR A 677 0.08 9.95 -14.75
CA TYR A 677 0.90 8.75 -14.91
C TYR A 677 2.37 9.11 -15.22
N PRO A 678 3.34 8.30 -14.76
CA PRO A 678 4.71 8.36 -15.25
C PRO A 678 4.80 7.82 -16.70
N GLU A 679 6.01 7.80 -17.27
CA GLU A 679 6.25 7.31 -18.65
C GLU A 679 5.95 5.81 -18.87
#